data_AF-K3UAJ9-F1
#
_entry.id   AF-K3UAJ9-F1
#
_cell.length_a   1.000
_cell.length_b   1.000
_cell.length_c   1.000
_cell.angle_alpha   90.00
_cell.angle_beta   90.00
_cell.angle_gamma   90.00
#
_symmetry.space_group_name_H-M   'P 1'
#
loop_
_entity.id
_entity.type
_entity.pdbx_description
1 polymer ?
#
loop_
_entity_poly.entity_id
_entity_poly.type
_entity_poly.pdbx_seq_one_letter_code
_entity_poly.pdbx_strand_id
1 'polypeptide(L)'
;MDKSKHKVIIAGGGIAGLTLANMLEKADIDYVLLESYKKIAPQVGASIGLQSNGLRILDQLGCADTLLALIDHPLLNSWTRNSDGSIIVHLQGVHNILESRFGYPTVFIDRQSLMEILYDNLKSKDSVHPSQAVKTVMELDDGVQVTTDKGKVFKGDILVGADGIYSTVRQEMWRIGNEASPGYFPDNEWSKVPCYYKCIFGISKPIEELIKGTHYVYNDKFSYLVMVGPGGKWYWFLFARLPAPLYGDDIPRYTKEDEAKLAQEHASDQITPEITFGDLYEARTNSTLTPLHEWVFQKWHYNRIITIGDAAHKLEPLTGHGGNSAIETAASLINHLLPGYPNWSDSNIQSAFSAVQNERFDRVQWLVDDAHKNQELNALATPFLAFIAPKLARLLNIDTAMRLYGRKFVDATHVHSLPIPEKPHSVPFTDQLPARPFSSTALLGLGVLSQGALFRLANQILHPLQIPATFMGEALVTNYTGVAAVDQLLAALGAAFAVFIQPENRPARLQWIAFTPLLFSTALDWTLESYRAGSRGLPTSFPSVFGAMYQLKGIGRTAPLYHMLSVCEQIVMDSISMVTGRAIDVEVVKASIPGLALGFVVPTALMIWPWENKVTWQQMVALWQPFPVYVGLITAGVSTVLRKVKSSSATHASSNATKESGKLTKRKDPSRSLLRYIYAGGAATATAIHLWSLYKIWSDPELSVSGVFGTVAYLVSGKSSSDPNIRITEFLQRDMFLNGVSVLVHSLYRTLDLRRVGYITNKETVVASLAVLIAQPIVGPAAAHIGFLGWREDMFYRVNKSVKA
;
A
#
# COMPACT_ATOMS: atom_id res chain seq x y z
N MET A 1 -52.33 -13.08 -8.96
CA MET A 1 -51.30 -12.19 -8.41
C MET A 1 -50.09 -12.34 -9.28
N ASP A 2 -49.65 -11.26 -9.92
CA ASP A 2 -48.50 -11.29 -10.82
C ASP A 2 -47.24 -11.58 -10.00
N LYS A 3 -46.68 -12.78 -10.16
CA LYS A 3 -45.46 -13.27 -9.46
C LYS A 3 -44.18 -12.65 -10.08
N SER A 4 -44.26 -11.46 -10.66
CA SER A 4 -43.22 -10.93 -11.55
C SER A 4 -42.08 -10.19 -10.85
N LYS A 5 -42.21 -9.80 -9.57
CA LYS A 5 -41.16 -9.10 -8.82
C LYS A 5 -40.86 -9.76 -7.47
N HIS A 6 -39.57 -10.05 -7.24
CA HIS A 6 -39.05 -10.53 -5.96
C HIS A 6 -39.19 -9.46 -4.88
N LYS A 7 -39.40 -9.89 -3.63
CA LYS A 7 -39.63 -9.02 -2.48
C LYS A 7 -38.72 -9.32 -1.30
N VAL A 8 -38.00 -8.30 -0.83
CA VAL A 8 -37.09 -8.37 0.32
C VAL A 8 -37.73 -7.75 1.57
N ILE A 9 -37.75 -8.47 2.69
CA ILE A 9 -38.05 -7.88 4.00
C ILE A 9 -36.73 -7.46 4.65
N ILE A 10 -36.61 -6.20 5.05
CA ILE A 10 -35.46 -5.65 5.78
C ILE A 10 -35.88 -5.35 7.20
N ALA A 11 -35.24 -5.98 8.19
CA ALA A 11 -35.45 -5.68 9.60
C ALA A 11 -34.37 -4.71 10.08
N GLY A 12 -34.74 -3.48 10.42
CA GLY A 12 -33.85 -2.43 10.88
C GLY A 12 -33.68 -1.31 9.87
N GLY A 13 -34.06 -0.09 10.24
CA GLY A 13 -33.91 1.15 9.49
C GLY A 13 -32.64 1.92 9.83
N GLY A 14 -31.58 1.21 10.22
CA GLY A 14 -30.24 1.76 10.43
C GLY A 14 -29.48 2.00 9.11
N ILE A 15 -28.18 2.30 9.21
CA ILE A 15 -27.32 2.54 8.05
C ILE A 15 -27.33 1.35 7.09
N ALA A 16 -27.17 0.12 7.60
CA ALA A 16 -27.15 -1.10 6.79
C ALA A 16 -28.47 -1.27 6.01
N GLY A 17 -29.61 -1.19 6.70
CA GLY A 17 -30.94 -1.41 6.10
C GLY A 17 -31.35 -0.31 5.12
N LEU A 18 -31.11 0.97 5.45
CA LEU A 18 -31.40 2.08 4.55
C LEU A 18 -30.49 2.07 3.31
N THR A 19 -29.22 1.69 3.48
CA THR A 19 -28.30 1.51 2.35
C THR A 19 -28.79 0.39 1.43
N LEU A 20 -29.18 -0.75 2.00
CA LEU A 20 -29.73 -1.88 1.24
C LEU A 20 -31.02 -1.50 0.50
N ALA A 21 -31.93 -0.76 1.14
CA ALA A 21 -33.16 -0.26 0.50
C ALA A 21 -32.86 0.60 -0.73
N ASN A 22 -31.87 1.51 -0.63
CA ASN A 22 -31.43 2.32 -1.78
C ASN A 22 -30.88 1.46 -2.93
N MET A 23 -30.11 0.41 -2.61
CA MET A 23 -29.60 -0.50 -3.63
C MET A 23 -30.72 -1.32 -4.30
N LEU A 24 -31.71 -1.76 -3.54
CA LEU A 24 -32.87 -2.49 -4.05
C LEU A 24 -33.73 -1.63 -4.98
N GLU A 25 -33.95 -0.35 -4.65
CA GLU A 25 -34.65 0.58 -5.57
C GLU A 25 -33.89 0.77 -6.89
N LYS A 26 -32.56 0.89 -6.84
CA LYS A 26 -31.72 1.00 -8.04
C LYS A 26 -31.75 -0.27 -8.89
N ALA A 27 -32.03 -1.42 -8.25
CA ALA A 27 -32.15 -2.72 -8.90
C ALA A 27 -33.58 -3.08 -9.31
N ASP A 28 -34.57 -2.21 -9.08
CA ASP A 28 -36.00 -2.45 -9.32
C ASP A 28 -36.56 -3.70 -8.59
N ILE A 29 -36.09 -3.93 -7.36
CA ILE A 29 -36.57 -5.01 -6.48
C ILE A 29 -37.49 -4.45 -5.39
N ASP A 30 -38.63 -5.10 -5.19
CA ASP A 30 -39.57 -4.71 -4.15
C ASP A 30 -39.00 -4.99 -2.77
N TYR A 31 -39.24 -4.08 -1.83
CA TYR A 31 -38.84 -4.29 -0.44
C TYR A 31 -39.83 -3.70 0.54
N VAL A 32 -39.70 -4.17 1.77
CA VAL A 32 -40.38 -3.62 2.95
C VAL A 32 -39.34 -3.48 4.05
N LEU A 33 -39.14 -2.26 4.55
CA LEU A 33 -38.25 -1.96 5.66
C LEU A 33 -39.05 -1.80 6.94
N LEU A 34 -38.70 -2.55 7.98
CA LEU A 34 -39.35 -2.55 9.28
C LEU A 34 -38.41 -1.92 10.32
N GLU A 35 -38.80 -0.79 10.91
CA GLU A 35 -38.01 -0.10 11.94
C GLU A 35 -38.76 -0.09 13.28
N SER A 36 -38.07 -0.45 14.35
CA SER A 36 -38.58 -0.47 15.72
C SER A 36 -38.94 0.92 16.28
N TYR A 37 -38.14 1.94 15.96
CA TYR A 37 -38.34 3.30 16.43
C TYR A 37 -39.53 3.99 15.75
N LYS A 38 -40.07 4.99 16.44
CA LYS A 38 -41.22 5.78 15.95
C LYS A 38 -40.91 6.63 14.72
N LYS A 39 -39.66 7.03 14.54
CA LYS A 39 -39.18 7.84 13.43
C LYS A 39 -37.93 7.20 12.86
N ILE A 40 -37.76 7.29 11.55
CA ILE A 40 -36.47 7.03 10.89
C ILE A 40 -35.49 8.11 11.31
N ALA A 41 -34.21 7.73 11.45
CA ALA A 41 -33.13 8.61 11.87
C ALA A 41 -33.38 9.36 13.21
N PRO A 42 -33.65 8.65 14.32
CA PRO A 42 -33.80 9.31 15.60
C PRO A 42 -32.45 9.84 16.11
N GLN A 43 -32.46 10.94 16.86
CA GLN A 43 -31.26 11.56 17.45
C GLN A 43 -30.74 10.77 18.67
N VAL A 44 -30.36 9.52 18.46
CA VAL A 44 -29.95 8.58 19.53
C VAL A 44 -28.44 8.27 19.47
N GLY A 45 -27.79 8.50 18.33
CA GLY A 45 -26.36 8.31 18.12
C GLY A 45 -25.55 9.60 18.24
N ALA A 46 -24.23 9.45 18.30
CA ALA A 46 -23.27 10.55 18.13
C ALA A 46 -22.92 10.72 16.63
N SER A 47 -21.64 10.65 16.29
CA SER A 47 -21.16 10.74 14.91
C SER A 47 -20.90 9.39 14.25
N ILE A 48 -20.70 9.44 12.93
CA ILE A 48 -20.18 8.34 12.13
C ILE A 48 -19.04 8.84 11.25
N GLY A 49 -17.96 8.06 11.20
CA GLY A 49 -16.89 8.25 10.23
C GLY A 49 -17.24 7.59 8.90
N LEU A 50 -17.20 8.37 7.81
CA LEU A 50 -17.30 7.88 6.44
C LEU A 50 -15.94 8.02 5.76
N GLN A 51 -15.50 6.94 5.12
CA GLN A 51 -14.18 6.82 4.51
C GLN A 51 -14.32 6.38 3.06
N SER A 52 -13.22 6.34 2.30
CA SER A 52 -13.25 6.13 0.85
C SER A 52 -13.97 4.85 0.42
N ASN A 53 -13.92 3.79 1.24
CA ASN A 53 -14.66 2.56 0.98
C ASN A 53 -16.18 2.72 1.07
N GLY A 54 -16.71 3.36 2.12
CA GLY A 54 -18.14 3.62 2.24
C GLY A 54 -18.63 4.73 1.30
N LEU A 55 -17.87 5.82 1.19
CA LEU A 55 -18.20 6.96 0.32
C LEU A 55 -18.28 6.56 -1.15
N ARG A 56 -17.39 5.67 -1.61
CA ARG A 56 -17.44 5.15 -2.99
C ARG A 56 -18.78 4.49 -3.31
N ILE A 57 -19.34 3.71 -2.39
CA ILE A 57 -20.66 3.08 -2.55
C ILE A 57 -21.78 4.12 -2.43
N LEU A 58 -21.71 5.02 -1.45
CA LEU A 58 -22.69 6.08 -1.27
C LEU A 58 -22.76 7.02 -2.50
N ASP A 59 -21.66 7.21 -3.21
CA ASP A 59 -21.62 7.96 -4.46
C ASP A 59 -22.34 7.21 -5.59
N GLN A 60 -22.18 5.88 -5.71
CA GLN A 60 -22.99 5.07 -6.65
C GLN A 60 -24.50 5.20 -6.39
N LEU A 61 -24.89 5.41 -5.13
CA LEU A 61 -26.29 5.60 -4.74
C LEU A 61 -26.79 7.04 -4.97
N GLY A 62 -25.89 7.99 -5.20
CA GLY A 62 -26.20 9.42 -5.37
C GLY A 62 -26.25 10.22 -4.07
N CYS A 63 -25.72 9.69 -2.97
CA CYS A 63 -25.78 10.31 -1.64
C CYS A 63 -24.51 11.09 -1.26
N ALA A 64 -23.38 10.82 -1.93
CA ALA A 64 -22.08 11.35 -1.52
C ALA A 64 -21.99 12.89 -1.60
N ASP A 65 -22.47 13.51 -2.67
CA ASP A 65 -22.36 14.98 -2.83
C ASP A 65 -23.14 15.72 -1.74
N THR A 66 -24.35 15.28 -1.40
CA THR A 66 -25.15 15.83 -0.30
C THR A 66 -24.45 15.66 1.05
N LEU A 67 -23.82 14.51 1.28
CA LEU A 67 -23.05 14.24 2.50
C LEU A 67 -21.81 15.14 2.61
N LEU A 68 -21.05 15.26 1.52
CA LEU A 68 -19.81 16.05 1.48
C LEU A 68 -20.10 17.55 1.56
N ALA A 69 -21.27 18.01 1.07
CA ALA A 69 -21.70 19.40 1.21
C ALA A 69 -21.94 19.83 2.66
N LEU A 70 -22.14 18.90 3.60
CA LEU A 70 -22.23 19.19 5.03
C LEU A 70 -20.86 19.56 5.66
N ILE A 71 -19.76 19.28 4.97
CA ILE A 71 -18.41 19.42 5.53
C ILE A 71 -17.90 20.85 5.28
N ASP A 72 -18.10 21.71 6.28
CA ASP A 72 -17.56 23.07 6.34
C ASP A 72 -16.16 23.13 7.00
N HIS A 73 -15.79 22.07 7.74
CA HIS A 73 -14.51 21.94 8.42
C HIS A 73 -13.82 20.61 8.09
N PRO A 74 -13.03 20.56 7.01
CA PRO A 74 -12.30 19.35 6.65
C PRO A 74 -11.25 18.99 7.70
N LEU A 75 -11.05 17.68 7.92
CA LEU A 75 -10.05 17.11 8.83
C LEU A 75 -8.63 17.24 8.26
N LEU A 76 -8.14 18.47 8.15
CA LEU A 76 -6.82 18.79 7.60
C LEU A 76 -5.67 18.35 8.51
N ASN A 77 -5.88 18.44 9.82
CA ASN A 77 -4.88 18.13 10.83
C ASN A 77 -5.24 16.87 11.60
N SER A 78 -4.24 16.04 11.88
CA SER A 78 -4.35 14.93 12.82
C SER A 78 -3.20 14.97 13.81
N TRP A 79 -3.53 14.95 15.10
CA TRP A 79 -2.56 14.91 16.19
C TRP A 79 -2.68 13.61 16.96
N THR A 80 -1.53 13.04 17.31
CA THR A 80 -1.43 12.05 18.38
C THR A 80 -0.77 12.72 19.58
N ARG A 81 -1.36 12.56 20.76
CA ARG A 81 -1.00 13.27 21.99
C ARG A 81 -0.72 12.29 23.13
N ASN A 82 0.14 12.72 24.05
CA ASN A 82 0.32 12.04 25.34
C ASN A 82 -0.86 12.36 26.28
N SER A 83 -0.88 11.70 27.43
CA SER A 83 -1.89 11.87 28.48
C SER A 83 -1.95 13.27 29.11
N ASP A 84 -0.88 14.06 28.96
CA ASP A 84 -0.82 15.47 29.39
C ASP A 84 -1.26 16.44 28.28
N GLY A 85 -1.79 15.93 27.17
CA GLY A 85 -2.22 16.71 26.01
C GLY A 85 -1.07 17.15 25.07
N SER A 86 0.20 16.93 25.43
CA SER A 86 1.35 17.31 24.60
C SER A 86 1.42 16.50 23.29
N ILE A 87 1.94 17.12 22.22
CA ILE A 87 1.96 16.51 20.88
C ILE A 87 3.09 15.49 20.75
N ILE A 88 2.75 14.28 20.30
CA ILE A 88 3.70 13.24 19.88
C ILE A 88 4.01 13.38 18.39
N VAL A 89 2.98 13.48 17.56
CA VAL A 89 3.09 13.65 16.10
C VAL A 89 1.95 14.50 15.58
N HIS A 90 2.24 15.29 14.54
CA HIS A 90 1.28 16.11 13.81
C HIS A 90 1.36 15.79 12.32
N LEU A 91 0.24 15.35 11.75
CA LEU A 91 0.07 15.12 10.33
C LEU A 91 -0.80 16.23 9.74
N GLN A 92 -0.29 16.88 8.69
CA GLN A 92 -0.95 17.99 8.00
C GLN A 92 -1.45 17.58 6.61
N GLY A 93 -2.55 18.18 6.16
CA GLY A 93 -3.14 17.95 4.85
C GLY A 93 -3.83 16.59 4.70
N VAL A 94 -4.19 15.92 5.80
CA VAL A 94 -4.72 14.54 5.79
C VAL A 94 -5.93 14.40 4.86
N HIS A 95 -6.92 15.28 4.99
CA HIS A 95 -8.10 15.31 4.13
C HIS A 95 -7.75 15.33 2.63
N ASN A 96 -6.96 16.32 2.19
CA ASN A 96 -6.58 16.50 0.78
C ASN A 96 -5.78 15.32 0.25
N ILE A 97 -4.90 14.75 1.09
CA ILE A 97 -4.07 13.61 0.70
C ILE A 97 -4.94 12.36 0.52
N LEU A 98 -5.88 12.10 1.43
CA LEU A 98 -6.82 10.99 1.30
C LEU A 98 -7.66 11.11 0.03
N GLU A 99 -8.22 12.30 -0.23
CA GLU A 99 -8.97 12.57 -1.46
C GLU A 99 -8.11 12.34 -2.70
N SER A 100 -6.89 12.90 -2.75
CA SER A 100 -5.98 12.71 -3.88
C SER A 100 -5.51 11.26 -4.08
N ARG A 101 -5.46 10.46 -3.01
CA ARG A 101 -4.97 9.08 -3.06
C ARG A 101 -6.07 8.08 -3.36
N PHE A 102 -7.25 8.25 -2.79
CA PHE A 102 -8.32 7.27 -2.78
C PHE A 102 -9.64 7.80 -3.36
N GLY A 103 -9.64 9.02 -3.89
CA GLY A 103 -10.79 9.66 -4.56
C GLY A 103 -11.79 10.33 -3.62
N TYR A 104 -11.70 10.02 -2.32
CA TYR A 104 -12.61 10.52 -1.29
C TYR A 104 -11.86 10.80 0.01
N PRO A 105 -12.26 11.81 0.77
CA PRO A 105 -11.69 12.09 2.10
C PRO A 105 -12.20 11.13 3.17
N THR A 106 -11.70 11.31 4.40
CA THR A 106 -12.38 10.85 5.62
C THR A 106 -13.17 12.01 6.20
N VAL A 107 -14.44 11.78 6.53
CA VAL A 107 -15.35 12.77 7.11
C VAL A 107 -16.08 12.18 8.30
N PHE A 108 -16.46 13.04 9.24
CA PHE A 108 -17.34 12.67 10.34
C PHE A 108 -18.55 13.58 10.34
N ILE A 109 -19.73 13.00 10.47
CA ILE A 109 -21.02 13.71 10.49
C ILE A 109 -21.93 13.13 11.57
N ASP A 110 -23.01 13.84 11.88
CA ASP A 110 -24.07 13.34 12.74
C ASP A 110 -24.61 12.04 12.11
N ARG A 111 -24.65 10.94 12.88
CA ARG A 111 -25.16 9.65 12.38
C ARG A 111 -26.60 9.78 11.85
N GLN A 112 -27.38 10.64 12.49
CA GLN A 112 -28.72 11.01 12.07
C GLN A 112 -28.73 11.57 10.64
N SER A 113 -27.85 12.51 10.30
CA SER A 113 -27.82 13.13 8.97
C SER A 113 -27.55 12.13 7.85
N LEU A 114 -26.68 11.13 8.06
CA LEU A 114 -26.50 10.05 7.09
C LEU A 114 -27.78 9.24 6.89
N MET A 115 -28.48 8.91 7.98
CA MET A 115 -29.72 8.15 7.91
C MET A 115 -30.84 8.95 7.25
N GLU A 116 -30.93 10.26 7.51
CA GLU A 116 -31.87 11.18 6.85
C GLU A 116 -31.60 11.24 5.35
N ILE A 117 -30.35 11.46 4.93
CA ILE A 117 -29.97 11.50 3.51
C ILE A 117 -30.29 10.17 2.82
N LEU A 118 -29.96 9.03 3.44
CA LEU A 118 -30.29 7.72 2.87
C LEU A 118 -31.80 7.51 2.78
N TYR A 119 -32.56 7.92 3.79
CA TYR A 119 -34.01 7.83 3.77
C TYR A 119 -34.58 8.72 2.68
N ASP A 120 -34.18 9.98 2.59
CA ASP A 120 -34.64 10.99 1.63
C ASP A 120 -34.31 10.68 0.18
N ASN A 121 -33.25 9.91 -0.05
CA ASN A 121 -32.93 9.39 -1.37
C ASN A 121 -33.88 8.26 -1.83
N LEU A 122 -34.64 7.62 -0.92
CA LEU A 122 -35.64 6.60 -1.27
C LEU A 122 -36.86 7.24 -1.94
N LYS A 123 -37.30 6.65 -3.05
CA LYS A 123 -38.55 7.03 -3.74
C LYS A 123 -39.77 6.42 -3.08
N SER A 124 -39.68 5.16 -2.65
CA SER A 124 -40.78 4.36 -2.11
C SER A 124 -40.86 4.49 -0.60
N LYS A 125 -41.23 5.70 -0.12
CA LYS A 125 -41.39 5.99 1.31
C LYS A 125 -42.42 5.07 1.99
N ASP A 126 -43.45 4.64 1.25
CA ASP A 126 -44.51 3.74 1.72
C ASP A 126 -44.01 2.33 2.04
N SER A 127 -42.87 1.93 1.50
CA SER A 127 -42.20 0.66 1.82
C SER A 127 -41.48 0.68 3.18
N VAL A 128 -41.41 1.84 3.84
CA VAL A 128 -40.71 2.00 5.12
C VAL A 128 -41.73 2.13 6.26
N HIS A 129 -41.75 1.16 7.16
CA HIS A 129 -42.69 1.10 8.27
C HIS A 129 -41.99 1.30 9.62
N PRO A 130 -42.02 2.52 10.18
CA PRO A 130 -41.59 2.75 11.55
C PRO A 130 -42.57 2.12 12.56
N SER A 131 -42.14 2.00 13.83
CA SER A 131 -42.87 1.33 14.91
C SER A 131 -43.29 -0.11 14.59
N GLN A 132 -42.46 -0.83 13.82
CA GLN A 132 -42.64 -2.22 13.45
C GLN A 132 -41.39 -3.01 13.86
N ALA A 133 -41.28 -3.38 15.14
CA ALA A 133 -40.18 -4.23 15.59
C ALA A 133 -40.47 -5.67 15.18
N VAL A 134 -39.51 -6.36 14.57
CA VAL A 134 -39.63 -7.80 14.28
C VAL A 134 -39.74 -8.56 15.59
N LYS A 135 -40.69 -9.50 15.67
CA LYS A 135 -40.92 -10.32 16.86
C LYS A 135 -40.77 -11.81 16.59
N THR A 136 -41.36 -12.31 15.51
CA THR A 136 -41.24 -13.72 15.12
C THR A 136 -41.08 -13.86 13.61
N VAL A 137 -40.39 -14.94 13.21
CA VAL A 137 -40.17 -15.31 11.81
C VAL A 137 -40.66 -16.74 11.59
N MET A 138 -41.34 -16.97 10.47
CA MET A 138 -41.81 -18.27 10.03
C MET A 138 -41.38 -18.49 8.57
N GLU A 139 -40.81 -19.65 8.28
CA GLU A 139 -40.53 -20.04 6.90
C GLU A 139 -41.81 -20.49 6.19
N LEU A 140 -41.91 -20.15 4.90
CA LEU A 140 -42.95 -20.59 3.99
C LEU A 140 -42.30 -21.42 2.87
N ASP A 141 -43.10 -22.20 2.14
CA ASP A 141 -42.60 -23.03 1.03
C ASP A 141 -41.84 -22.22 -0.04
N ASP A 142 -42.27 -20.99 -0.33
CA ASP A 142 -41.66 -20.10 -1.32
C ASP A 142 -41.28 -18.72 -0.75
N GLY A 143 -41.01 -18.61 0.56
CA GLY A 143 -40.65 -17.33 1.16
C GLY A 143 -40.53 -17.34 2.69
N VAL A 144 -40.69 -16.17 3.28
CA VAL A 144 -40.65 -15.94 4.71
C VAL A 144 -41.80 -15.03 5.14
N GLN A 145 -42.31 -15.28 6.34
CA GLN A 145 -43.32 -14.47 7.00
C GLN A 145 -42.74 -13.85 8.28
N VAL A 146 -42.84 -12.54 8.41
CA VAL A 146 -42.41 -11.77 9.58
C VAL A 146 -43.63 -11.22 10.30
N THR A 147 -43.72 -11.45 11.60
CA THR A 147 -44.73 -10.83 12.47
C THR A 147 -44.08 -9.81 13.38
N THR A 148 -44.66 -8.60 13.43
CA THR A 148 -44.14 -7.50 14.23
C THR A 148 -44.71 -7.51 15.65
N ASP A 149 -44.11 -6.71 16.54
CA ASP A 149 -44.60 -6.47 17.90
C ASP A 149 -46.02 -5.88 17.95
N LYS A 150 -46.49 -5.28 16.84
CA LYS A 150 -47.86 -4.79 16.65
C LYS A 150 -48.82 -5.81 16.05
N GLY A 151 -48.37 -7.05 15.83
CA GLY A 151 -49.16 -8.13 15.23
C GLY A 151 -49.36 -7.99 13.72
N LYS A 152 -48.68 -7.03 13.05
CA LYS A 152 -48.72 -6.94 11.60
C LYS A 152 -47.87 -8.05 10.98
N VAL A 153 -48.33 -8.55 9.85
CA VAL A 153 -47.69 -9.66 9.12
C VAL A 153 -47.20 -9.17 7.77
N PHE A 154 -45.94 -9.46 7.46
CA PHE A 154 -45.29 -9.16 6.20
C PHE A 154 -44.75 -10.43 5.57
N LYS A 155 -44.94 -10.60 4.26
CA LYS A 155 -44.41 -11.72 3.47
C LYS A 155 -43.46 -11.22 2.39
N GLY A 156 -42.42 -11.99 2.13
CA GLY A 156 -41.42 -11.75 1.09
C GLY A 156 -40.62 -13.01 0.81
N ASP A 157 -39.76 -12.97 -0.19
CA ASP A 157 -38.95 -14.11 -0.62
C ASP A 157 -37.76 -14.35 0.31
N ILE A 158 -37.17 -13.28 0.86
CA ILE A 158 -36.06 -13.33 1.81
C ILE A 158 -36.23 -12.30 2.94
N LEU A 159 -35.58 -12.57 4.08
CA LEU A 159 -35.47 -11.67 5.22
C LEU A 159 -34.00 -11.29 5.45
N VAL A 160 -33.74 -9.99 5.50
CA VAL A 160 -32.43 -9.43 5.83
C VAL A 160 -32.47 -8.77 7.20
N GLY A 161 -31.74 -9.34 8.17
CA GLY A 161 -31.52 -8.80 9.51
C GLY A 161 -30.45 -7.71 9.51
N ALA A 162 -30.86 -6.46 9.61
CA ALA A 162 -30.03 -5.27 9.74
C ALA A 162 -30.31 -4.55 11.09
N ASP A 163 -30.74 -5.31 12.09
CA ASP A 163 -31.31 -4.88 13.36
C ASP A 163 -30.28 -4.81 14.52
N GLY A 164 -29.00 -4.77 14.18
CA GLY A 164 -27.91 -4.46 15.12
C GLY A 164 -27.41 -5.64 15.95
N ILE A 165 -26.55 -5.35 16.92
CA ILE A 165 -25.85 -6.37 17.73
C ILE A 165 -26.81 -7.28 18.55
N TYR A 166 -27.98 -6.76 18.93
CA TYR A 166 -29.02 -7.50 19.64
C TYR A 166 -30.09 -8.06 18.69
N SER A 167 -29.69 -8.46 17.48
CA SER A 167 -30.57 -8.86 16.39
C SER A 167 -31.60 -9.92 16.80
N THR A 168 -32.88 -9.57 16.69
CA THR A 168 -33.99 -10.53 16.85
C THR A 168 -34.08 -11.45 15.63
N VAL A 169 -33.76 -10.95 14.43
CA VAL A 169 -33.72 -11.80 13.23
C VAL A 169 -32.69 -12.91 13.38
N ARG A 170 -31.52 -12.63 13.96
CA ARG A 170 -30.50 -13.64 14.25
C ARG A 170 -31.00 -14.70 15.23
N GLN A 171 -31.69 -14.29 16.29
CA GLN A 171 -32.27 -15.22 17.27
C GLN A 171 -33.31 -16.13 16.62
N GLU A 172 -34.20 -15.59 15.80
CA GLU A 172 -35.21 -16.38 15.08
C GLU A 172 -34.59 -17.29 14.02
N MET A 173 -33.56 -16.83 13.30
CA MET A 173 -32.79 -17.65 12.37
C MET A 173 -32.15 -18.86 13.07
N TRP A 174 -31.61 -18.65 14.28
CA TRP A 174 -31.07 -19.72 15.11
C TRP A 174 -32.15 -20.68 15.61
N ARG A 175 -33.28 -20.16 16.06
CA ARG A 175 -34.43 -20.97 16.50
C ARG A 175 -34.88 -21.91 15.38
N ILE A 176 -35.10 -21.35 14.19
CA ILE A 176 -35.52 -22.09 12.99
C ILE A 176 -34.48 -23.15 12.61
N GLY A 177 -33.20 -22.77 12.50
CA GLY A 177 -32.18 -23.73 12.08
C GLY A 177 -31.84 -24.78 13.12
N ASN A 178 -31.95 -24.51 14.42
CA ASN A 178 -31.80 -25.53 15.46
C ASN A 178 -32.96 -26.53 15.48
N GLU A 179 -34.16 -26.09 15.10
CA GLU A 179 -35.33 -26.97 14.95
C GLU A 179 -35.23 -27.83 13.68
N ALA A 180 -34.89 -27.23 12.54
CA ALA A 180 -34.86 -27.89 11.24
C ALA A 180 -33.52 -28.60 10.91
N SER A 181 -32.40 -28.20 11.51
CA SER A 181 -31.07 -28.73 11.24
C SER A 181 -30.16 -28.67 12.49
N PRO A 182 -30.41 -29.49 13.52
CA PRO A 182 -29.60 -29.52 14.74
C PRO A 182 -28.10 -29.64 14.46
N GLY A 183 -27.29 -28.77 15.08
CA GLY A 183 -25.83 -28.73 14.91
C GLY A 183 -25.33 -27.85 13.76
N TYR A 184 -26.21 -27.22 12.98
CA TYR A 184 -25.81 -26.23 11.96
C TYR A 184 -25.16 -24.99 12.58
N PHE A 185 -25.74 -24.50 13.67
CA PHE A 185 -25.21 -23.39 14.46
C PHE A 185 -24.38 -23.91 15.65
N PRO A 186 -23.28 -23.22 16.03
CA PRO A 186 -22.53 -23.58 17.21
C PRO A 186 -23.33 -23.34 18.49
N ASP A 187 -23.14 -24.16 19.53
CA ASP A 187 -23.85 -23.96 20.80
C ASP A 187 -23.51 -22.61 21.44
N ASN A 188 -24.55 -21.83 21.73
CA ASN A 188 -24.53 -20.58 22.50
C ASN A 188 -23.40 -19.60 22.12
N GLU A 189 -23.27 -19.26 20.83
CA GLU A 189 -22.23 -18.33 20.35
C GLU A 189 -22.29 -16.95 21.04
N TRP A 190 -23.49 -16.48 21.40
CA TRP A 190 -23.65 -15.19 22.08
C TRP A 190 -22.86 -15.12 23.39
N SER A 191 -22.76 -16.22 24.15
CA SER A 191 -21.97 -16.27 25.39
C SER A 191 -20.46 -16.09 25.18
N LYS A 192 -19.98 -16.09 23.93
CA LYS A 192 -18.57 -15.88 23.56
C LYS A 192 -18.29 -14.47 23.03
N VAL A 193 -19.31 -13.66 22.79
CA VAL A 193 -19.16 -12.29 22.28
C VAL A 193 -18.48 -11.45 23.36
N PRO A 194 -17.25 -10.95 23.14
CA PRO A 194 -16.50 -10.23 24.16
C PRO A 194 -16.86 -8.73 24.17
N CYS A 195 -16.62 -8.12 25.33
CA CYS A 195 -16.56 -6.69 25.55
C CYS A 195 -15.30 -6.39 26.35
N TYR A 196 -14.36 -5.65 25.75
CA TYR A 196 -13.10 -5.26 26.40
C TYR A 196 -13.13 -3.81 26.87
N TYR A 197 -13.95 -2.98 26.24
CA TYR A 197 -14.05 -1.55 26.46
C TYR A 197 -15.51 -1.12 26.59
N LYS A 198 -15.73 -0.07 27.37
CA LYS A 198 -16.95 0.74 27.33
C LYS A 198 -16.60 2.11 26.77
N CYS A 199 -17.56 2.79 26.15
CA CYS A 199 -17.28 4.10 25.57
C CYS A 199 -18.42 5.09 25.77
N ILE A 200 -18.05 6.31 26.18
CA ILE A 200 -18.92 7.48 26.07
C ILE A 200 -18.66 8.11 24.70
N PHE A 201 -19.71 8.16 23.90
CA PHE A 201 -19.74 8.90 22.65
C PHE A 201 -20.46 10.21 22.92
N GLY A 202 -19.93 11.33 22.44
CA GLY A 202 -20.56 12.63 22.65
C GLY A 202 -20.37 13.62 21.52
N ILE A 203 -21.24 14.63 21.56
CA ILE A 203 -21.24 15.78 20.67
C ILE A 203 -21.24 17.02 21.56
N SER A 204 -20.32 17.95 21.32
CA SER A 204 -20.25 19.24 21.99
C SER A 204 -20.39 20.40 21.04
N LYS A 205 -20.84 21.53 21.59
CA LYS A 205 -20.82 22.83 20.89
C LYS A 205 -19.38 23.19 20.49
N PRO A 206 -19.20 24.12 19.54
CA PRO A 206 -17.88 24.64 19.21
C PRO A 206 -17.14 25.15 20.46
N ILE A 207 -15.85 24.83 20.55
CA ILE A 207 -14.89 25.32 21.55
C ILE A 207 -13.77 25.97 20.74
N GLU A 208 -13.55 27.27 20.93
CA GLU A 208 -12.66 28.08 20.08
C GLU A 208 -11.18 27.76 20.31
N GLU A 209 -10.82 27.45 21.55
CA GLU A 209 -9.48 27.13 22.00
C GLU A 209 -8.99 25.78 21.46
N LEU A 210 -9.91 24.87 21.13
CA LEU A 210 -9.55 23.55 20.59
C LEU A 210 -9.27 23.66 19.08
N ILE A 211 -8.04 23.36 18.69
CA ILE A 211 -7.59 23.47 17.30
C ILE A 211 -8.32 22.46 16.41
N LYS A 212 -8.95 22.93 15.33
CA LYS A 212 -9.71 22.08 14.40
C LYS A 212 -8.86 20.98 13.74
N GLY A 213 -9.36 19.75 13.84
CA GLY A 213 -8.77 18.55 13.23
C GLY A 213 -9.21 17.30 14.00
N THR A 214 -8.37 16.26 13.98
CA THR A 214 -8.54 15.02 14.74
C THR A 214 -7.46 14.89 15.80
N HIS A 215 -7.83 14.48 17.01
CA HIS A 215 -6.95 14.31 18.15
C HIS A 215 -7.11 12.89 18.68
N TYR A 216 -6.03 12.12 18.63
CA TYR A 216 -5.90 10.85 19.34
C TYR A 216 -5.10 11.12 20.62
N VAL A 217 -5.64 10.79 21.79
CA VAL A 217 -4.97 11.02 23.07
C VAL A 217 -4.71 9.69 23.75
N TYR A 218 -3.44 9.39 23.97
CA TYR A 218 -3.01 8.13 24.56
C TYR A 218 -2.99 8.23 26.08
N ASN A 219 -3.63 7.27 26.75
CA ASN A 219 -3.64 7.16 28.21
C ASN A 219 -3.46 5.71 28.65
N ASP A 220 -3.16 5.51 29.93
CA ASP A 220 -3.04 4.17 30.51
C ASP A 220 -4.44 3.55 30.72
N LYS A 221 -4.75 2.49 29.97
CA LYS A 221 -6.03 1.75 29.97
C LYS A 221 -7.25 2.50 29.42
N PHE A 222 -7.09 3.69 28.89
CA PHE A 222 -8.16 4.40 28.18
C PHE A 222 -7.59 5.30 27.09
N SER A 223 -8.43 5.81 26.20
CA SER A 223 -8.00 6.70 25.13
C SER A 223 -9.11 7.66 24.75
N TYR A 224 -8.73 8.78 24.13
CA TYR A 224 -9.67 9.69 23.49
C TYR A 224 -9.49 9.74 21.98
N LEU A 225 -10.61 9.88 21.30
CA LEU A 225 -10.67 10.32 19.92
C LEU A 225 -11.58 11.57 19.89
N VAL A 226 -11.05 12.70 19.47
CA VAL A 226 -11.78 13.98 19.40
C VAL A 226 -11.61 14.58 18.01
N MET A 227 -12.68 15.05 17.40
CA MET A 227 -12.61 15.64 16.06
C MET A 227 -13.71 16.65 15.77
N VAL A 228 -13.38 17.60 14.91
CA VAL A 228 -14.34 18.61 14.44
C VAL A 228 -15.31 17.98 13.41
N GLY A 229 -16.57 18.39 13.49
CA GLY A 229 -17.63 18.04 12.55
C GLY A 229 -18.35 19.26 11.98
N PRO A 230 -19.41 19.04 11.18
CA PRO A 230 -20.24 20.08 10.58
C PRO A 230 -20.69 21.15 11.59
N GLY A 231 -20.59 22.43 11.19
CA GLY A 231 -20.97 23.57 12.02
C GLY A 231 -20.00 23.83 13.18
N GLY A 232 -18.81 23.25 13.15
CA GLY A 232 -17.78 23.43 14.18
C GLY A 232 -18.01 22.64 15.45
N LYS A 233 -18.99 21.73 15.46
CA LYS A 233 -19.26 20.84 16.60
C LYS A 233 -18.07 19.92 16.84
N TRP A 234 -17.92 19.46 18.09
CA TRP A 234 -16.89 18.49 18.46
C TRP A 234 -17.51 17.12 18.69
N TYR A 235 -17.07 16.13 17.94
CA TYR A 235 -17.33 14.72 18.21
C TYR A 235 -16.22 14.14 19.05
N TRP A 236 -16.57 13.45 20.12
CA TRP A 236 -15.58 12.86 21.00
C TRP A 236 -16.01 11.51 21.54
N PHE A 237 -15.00 10.72 21.87
CA PHE A 237 -15.12 9.33 22.28
C PHE A 237 -14.14 9.13 23.44
N LEU A 238 -14.65 8.76 24.61
CA LEU A 238 -13.86 8.25 25.74
C LEU A 238 -13.96 6.74 25.71
N PHE A 239 -12.87 6.05 25.39
CA PHE A 239 -12.80 4.59 25.42
C PHE A 239 -12.12 4.14 26.71
N ALA A 240 -12.88 3.55 27.63
CA ALA A 240 -12.37 3.07 28.92
C ALA A 240 -12.30 1.54 28.92
N ARG A 241 -11.10 0.98 29.17
CA ARG A 241 -10.93 -0.48 29.27
C ARG A 241 -11.64 -1.00 30.51
N LEU A 242 -12.30 -2.14 30.37
CA LEU A 242 -12.88 -2.85 31.51
C LEU A 242 -11.77 -3.51 32.35
N PRO A 243 -11.94 -3.63 33.69
CA PRO A 243 -10.98 -4.32 34.54
C PRO A 243 -10.72 -5.77 34.11
N ALA A 244 -11.77 -6.44 33.62
CA ALA A 244 -11.72 -7.74 32.97
C ALA A 244 -12.69 -7.75 31.78
N PRO A 245 -12.42 -8.54 30.72
CA PRO A 245 -13.37 -8.73 29.63
C PRO A 245 -14.68 -9.35 30.14
N LEU A 246 -15.80 -8.86 29.63
CA LEU A 246 -17.13 -9.42 29.87
C LEU A 246 -17.63 -10.11 28.60
N TYR A 247 -18.56 -11.06 28.73
CA TYR A 247 -19.03 -11.85 27.60
C TYR A 247 -20.54 -12.03 27.60
N GLY A 248 -21.15 -12.01 26.42
CA GLY A 248 -22.58 -12.27 26.22
C GLY A 248 -23.48 -11.50 27.19
N ASP A 249 -24.29 -12.23 27.96
CA ASP A 249 -25.28 -11.64 28.87
C ASP A 249 -24.67 -11.00 30.13
N ASP A 250 -23.38 -11.24 30.42
CA ASP A 250 -22.66 -10.56 31.51
C ASP A 250 -22.30 -9.11 31.16
N ILE A 251 -22.47 -8.72 29.88
CA ILE A 251 -22.18 -7.36 29.41
C ILE A 251 -23.34 -6.43 29.81
N PRO A 252 -23.11 -5.43 30.68
CA PRO A 252 -24.19 -4.61 31.21
C PRO A 252 -24.69 -3.58 30.19
N ARG A 253 -25.92 -3.12 30.40
CA ARG A 253 -26.40 -1.85 29.84
C ARG A 253 -26.12 -0.74 30.83
N TYR A 254 -25.56 0.36 30.35
CA TYR A 254 -25.22 1.50 31.19
C TYR A 254 -26.36 2.51 31.25
N THR A 255 -26.52 3.11 32.43
CA THR A 255 -27.46 4.18 32.71
C THR A 255 -26.81 5.55 32.52
N LYS A 256 -27.60 6.62 32.60
CA LYS A 256 -27.09 7.99 32.62
C LYS A 256 -26.29 8.32 33.86
N GLU A 257 -26.56 7.65 34.97
CA GLU A 257 -25.78 7.78 36.21
C GLU A 257 -24.39 7.15 36.04
N ASP A 258 -24.30 5.97 35.40
CA ASP A 258 -23.02 5.34 35.07
C ASP A 258 -22.16 6.21 34.14
N GLU A 259 -22.81 6.84 33.15
CA GLU A 259 -22.16 7.79 32.24
C GLU A 259 -21.61 9.01 32.99
N ALA A 260 -22.43 9.64 33.84
CA ALA A 260 -22.01 10.80 34.62
C ALA A 260 -20.87 10.47 35.59
N LYS A 261 -20.93 9.28 36.23
CA LYS A 261 -19.86 8.81 37.11
C LYS A 261 -18.54 8.65 36.35
N LEU A 262 -18.56 7.93 35.22
CA LEU A 262 -17.36 7.75 34.41
C LEU A 262 -16.84 9.10 33.88
N ALA A 263 -17.73 10.01 33.48
CA ALA A 263 -17.31 11.32 33.02
C ALA A 263 -16.65 12.15 34.15
N GLN A 264 -17.16 12.05 35.37
CA GLN A 264 -16.58 12.70 36.55
C GLN A 264 -15.19 12.13 36.89
N GLU A 265 -15.01 10.80 36.80
CA GLU A 265 -13.72 10.13 37.02
C GLU A 265 -12.63 10.63 36.06
N HIS A 266 -13.04 10.99 34.84
CA HIS A 266 -12.16 11.41 33.74
C HIS A 266 -12.16 12.92 33.47
N ALA A 267 -12.85 13.73 34.29
CA ALA A 267 -13.08 15.14 34.00
C ALA A 267 -11.77 15.96 33.89
N SER A 268 -10.74 15.61 34.65
CA SER A 268 -9.45 16.29 34.66
C SER A 268 -8.46 15.83 33.57
N ASP A 269 -8.84 14.85 32.75
CA ASP A 269 -7.96 14.31 31.72
C ASP A 269 -7.70 15.35 30.63
N GLN A 270 -6.45 15.47 30.19
CA GLN A 270 -6.06 16.46 29.19
C GLN A 270 -6.33 15.93 27.77
N ILE A 271 -7.03 16.74 26.97
CA ILE A 271 -7.19 16.52 25.52
C ILE A 271 -6.13 17.32 24.75
N THR A 272 -5.93 18.56 25.16
CA THR A 272 -4.75 19.40 24.86
C THR A 272 -4.23 19.95 26.19
N PRO A 273 -3.06 20.62 26.25
CA PRO A 273 -2.59 21.22 27.50
C PRO A 273 -3.56 22.26 28.12
N GLU A 274 -4.46 22.80 27.31
CA GLU A 274 -5.41 23.86 27.68
C GLU A 274 -6.85 23.37 27.84
N ILE A 275 -7.19 22.19 27.31
CA ILE A 275 -8.57 21.68 27.24
C ILE A 275 -8.63 20.28 27.82
N THR A 276 -9.53 20.11 28.79
CA THR A 276 -9.80 18.84 29.46
C THR A 276 -10.99 18.12 28.85
N PHE A 277 -11.16 16.84 29.21
CA PHE A 277 -12.38 16.11 28.91
C PHE A 277 -13.60 16.71 29.63
N GLY A 278 -13.43 17.25 30.84
CA GLY A 278 -14.46 17.97 31.57
C GLY A 278 -15.05 19.12 30.76
N ASP A 279 -14.21 19.93 30.12
CA ASP A 279 -14.64 21.05 29.26
C ASP A 279 -15.48 20.56 28.07
N LEU A 280 -15.04 19.47 27.41
CA LEU A 280 -15.81 18.83 26.35
C LEU A 280 -17.16 18.33 26.88
N TYR A 281 -17.17 17.66 28.02
CA TYR A 281 -18.37 17.09 28.62
C TYR A 281 -19.35 18.20 29.06
N GLU A 282 -18.90 19.30 29.64
CA GLU A 282 -19.75 20.43 29.99
C GLU A 282 -20.39 21.09 28.77
N ALA A 283 -19.64 21.24 27.66
CA ALA A 283 -20.13 21.79 26.41
C ALA A 283 -21.03 20.83 25.60
N ARG A 284 -21.29 19.62 26.09
CA ARG A 284 -22.00 18.57 25.35
C ARG A 284 -23.46 18.94 25.06
N THR A 285 -23.91 18.64 23.85
CA THR A 285 -25.34 18.65 23.48
C THR A 285 -25.97 17.28 23.64
N ASN A 286 -25.20 16.22 23.41
CA ASN A 286 -25.65 14.85 23.58
C ASN A 286 -24.45 13.95 23.92
N SER A 287 -24.70 12.90 24.70
CA SER A 287 -23.72 11.87 25.00
C SER A 287 -24.44 10.56 25.30
N THR A 288 -23.77 9.42 25.16
CA THR A 288 -24.28 8.09 25.55
C THR A 288 -23.11 7.18 25.92
N LEU A 289 -23.18 6.52 27.08
CA LEU A 289 -22.30 5.41 27.45
C LEU A 289 -22.85 4.07 26.93
N THR A 290 -22.01 3.29 26.23
CA THR A 290 -22.36 1.94 25.75
C THR A 290 -21.20 0.97 25.93
N PRO A 291 -21.47 -0.34 26.16
CA PRO A 291 -20.46 -1.37 25.98
C PRO A 291 -20.04 -1.50 24.51
N LEU A 292 -18.79 -1.88 24.27
CA LEU A 292 -18.25 -2.14 22.94
C LEU A 292 -18.10 -3.65 22.72
N HIS A 293 -19.16 -4.24 22.18
CA HIS A 293 -19.10 -5.62 21.69
C HIS A 293 -18.21 -5.66 20.44
N GLU A 294 -17.38 -6.67 20.31
CA GLU A 294 -16.46 -6.82 19.17
C GLU A 294 -16.48 -8.28 18.69
N TRP A 295 -17.14 -8.56 17.56
CA TRP A 295 -17.32 -9.95 17.12
C TRP A 295 -17.64 -10.08 15.64
N VAL A 296 -17.21 -11.17 15.02
CA VAL A 296 -17.73 -11.64 13.72
C VAL A 296 -18.43 -12.97 13.96
N PHE A 297 -19.74 -12.99 13.72
CA PHE A 297 -20.53 -14.19 13.91
C PHE A 297 -20.18 -15.26 12.86
N GLN A 298 -20.15 -16.54 13.25
CA GLN A 298 -19.69 -17.63 12.39
C GLN A 298 -20.67 -18.00 11.26
N LYS A 299 -21.96 -17.78 11.48
CA LYS A 299 -23.03 -18.05 10.50
C LYS A 299 -23.87 -16.81 10.31
N TRP A 300 -23.90 -16.28 9.09
CA TRP A 300 -24.66 -15.07 8.75
C TRP A 300 -26.02 -15.38 8.17
N HIS A 301 -26.24 -16.59 7.68
CA HIS A 301 -27.46 -16.95 6.99
C HIS A 301 -27.91 -18.37 7.30
N TYR A 302 -29.20 -18.62 7.08
CA TYR A 302 -29.82 -19.94 7.06
C TYR A 302 -31.09 -19.86 6.20
N ASN A 303 -31.23 -20.79 5.26
CA ASN A 303 -32.30 -20.80 4.27
C ASN A 303 -32.51 -19.42 3.62
N ARG A 304 -33.66 -18.78 3.86
CA ARG A 304 -34.08 -17.50 3.28
C ARG A 304 -33.81 -16.29 4.17
N ILE A 305 -33.03 -16.46 5.24
CA ILE A 305 -32.70 -15.43 6.21
C ILE A 305 -31.19 -15.16 6.19
N ILE A 306 -30.80 -13.88 6.15
CA ILE A 306 -29.40 -13.44 6.27
C ILE A 306 -29.28 -12.22 7.19
N THR A 307 -28.20 -12.10 7.96
CA THR A 307 -27.87 -10.91 8.76
C THR A 307 -26.73 -10.11 8.13
N ILE A 308 -26.76 -8.79 8.30
CA ILE A 308 -25.76 -7.85 7.78
C ILE A 308 -25.44 -6.73 8.78
N GLY A 309 -24.31 -6.06 8.59
CA GLY A 309 -23.83 -5.01 9.50
C GLY A 309 -23.62 -5.54 10.91
N ASP A 310 -23.93 -4.73 11.92
CA ASP A 310 -23.77 -5.07 13.35
C ASP A 310 -24.46 -6.39 13.78
N ALA A 311 -25.45 -6.89 13.03
CA ALA A 311 -26.11 -8.18 13.27
C ALA A 311 -25.29 -9.41 12.81
N ALA A 312 -24.26 -9.19 11.99
CA ALA A 312 -23.33 -10.20 11.49
C ALA A 312 -21.89 -9.95 11.95
N HIS A 313 -21.50 -8.69 12.09
CA HIS A 313 -20.16 -8.28 12.48
C HIS A 313 -20.18 -6.92 13.18
N LYS A 314 -19.63 -6.86 14.38
CA LYS A 314 -19.57 -5.65 15.20
C LYS A 314 -18.11 -5.28 15.44
N LEU A 315 -17.78 -4.06 15.04
CA LEU A 315 -16.43 -3.51 15.16
C LEU A 315 -16.34 -2.54 16.34
N GLU A 316 -15.17 -2.49 16.93
CA GLU A 316 -14.71 -1.36 17.75
C GLU A 316 -14.75 -0.07 16.88
N PRO A 317 -15.26 1.07 17.40
CA PRO A 317 -15.48 2.26 16.59
C PRO A 317 -14.30 3.24 16.39
N LEU A 318 -13.19 3.15 17.12
CA LEU A 318 -12.00 4.02 16.99
C LEU A 318 -11.53 4.19 15.54
N THR A 319 -11.53 3.10 14.76
CA THR A 319 -11.06 3.13 13.37
C THR A 319 -12.11 3.65 12.37
N GLY A 320 -13.36 3.81 12.81
CA GLY A 320 -14.46 4.30 11.98
C GLY A 320 -15.02 3.29 10.96
N HIS A 321 -14.64 2.01 11.02
CA HIS A 321 -14.99 1.06 9.96
C HIS A 321 -16.35 0.37 10.11
N GLY A 322 -17.01 0.39 11.28
CA GLY A 322 -18.27 -0.34 11.48
C GLY A 322 -19.36 -0.01 10.45
N GLY A 323 -19.70 1.28 10.31
CA GLY A 323 -20.71 1.72 9.35
C GLY A 323 -20.28 1.50 7.89
N ASN A 324 -19.01 1.76 7.56
CA ASN A 324 -18.48 1.52 6.22
C ASN A 324 -18.53 0.01 5.85
N SER A 325 -18.19 -0.88 6.79
CA SER A 325 -18.29 -2.33 6.61
C SER A 325 -19.74 -2.78 6.42
N ALA A 326 -20.69 -2.16 7.12
CA ALA A 326 -22.11 -2.45 6.93
C ALA A 326 -22.61 -2.07 5.52
N ILE A 327 -22.17 -0.91 5.00
CA ILE A 327 -22.42 -0.47 3.62
C ILE A 327 -21.82 -1.46 2.62
N GLU A 328 -20.56 -1.88 2.84
CA GLU A 328 -19.90 -2.88 1.99
C GLU A 328 -20.61 -4.24 2.00
N THR A 329 -21.09 -4.72 3.15
CA THR A 329 -21.84 -6.00 3.22
C THR A 329 -23.18 -5.90 2.49
N ALA A 330 -23.88 -4.77 2.56
CA ALA A 330 -25.10 -4.55 1.77
C ALA A 330 -24.81 -4.58 0.25
N ALA A 331 -23.71 -3.97 -0.19
CA ALA A 331 -23.29 -4.03 -1.60
C ALA A 331 -22.96 -5.46 -2.05
N SER A 332 -22.20 -6.21 -1.25
CA SER A 332 -21.89 -7.62 -1.52
C SER A 332 -23.16 -8.47 -1.63
N LEU A 333 -24.15 -8.25 -0.76
CA LEU A 333 -25.45 -8.92 -0.84
C LEU A 333 -26.13 -8.72 -2.19
N ILE A 334 -26.20 -7.49 -2.66
CA ILE A 334 -26.81 -7.15 -3.95
C ILE A 334 -26.01 -7.74 -5.12
N ASN A 335 -24.68 -7.70 -5.05
CA ASN A 335 -23.81 -8.25 -6.08
C ASN A 335 -23.96 -9.75 -6.29
N HIS A 336 -24.27 -10.52 -5.25
CA HIS A 336 -24.47 -11.96 -5.36
C HIS A 336 -25.92 -12.36 -5.61
N LEU A 337 -26.89 -11.53 -5.20
CA LEU A 337 -28.31 -11.79 -5.45
C LEU A 337 -28.75 -11.50 -6.89
N LEU A 338 -28.28 -10.42 -7.52
CA LEU A 338 -28.80 -9.96 -8.82
C LEU A 338 -28.33 -10.77 -10.04
N PRO A 339 -27.01 -10.99 -10.27
CA PRO A 339 -26.52 -11.52 -11.55
C PRO A 339 -26.70 -13.03 -11.68
N GLY A 340 -26.87 -13.75 -10.58
CA GLY A 340 -26.87 -15.21 -10.56
C GLY A 340 -28.20 -15.84 -10.96
N TYR A 341 -29.33 -15.22 -10.61
CA TYR A 341 -30.57 -15.98 -10.42
C TYR A 341 -31.83 -15.17 -10.74
N PRO A 342 -32.37 -15.24 -11.98
CA PRO A 342 -33.67 -14.65 -12.29
C PRO A 342 -34.81 -15.26 -11.45
N ASN A 343 -34.62 -16.50 -10.97
CA ASN A 343 -35.51 -17.17 -10.02
C ASN A 343 -34.83 -17.35 -8.65
N TRP A 344 -35.43 -16.81 -7.60
CA TRP A 344 -35.01 -16.92 -6.21
C TRP A 344 -35.44 -18.26 -5.57
N SER A 345 -34.91 -19.36 -6.11
CA SER A 345 -35.03 -20.68 -5.48
C SER A 345 -34.15 -20.77 -4.22
N ASP A 346 -34.44 -21.74 -3.35
CA ASP A 346 -33.69 -21.90 -2.09
C ASP A 346 -32.20 -22.13 -2.32
N SER A 347 -31.84 -22.99 -3.29
CA SER A 347 -30.44 -23.27 -3.62
C SER A 347 -29.70 -22.03 -4.12
N ASN A 348 -30.38 -21.20 -4.91
CA ASN A 348 -29.83 -19.97 -5.46
C ASN A 348 -29.61 -18.92 -4.37
N ILE A 349 -30.61 -18.70 -3.52
CA ILE A 349 -30.51 -17.78 -2.38
C ILE A 349 -29.39 -18.22 -1.43
N GLN A 350 -29.34 -19.49 -1.05
CA GLN A 350 -28.30 -20.01 -0.15
C GLN A 350 -26.91 -19.90 -0.76
N SER A 351 -26.77 -20.13 -2.07
CA SER A 351 -25.50 -19.94 -2.79
C SER A 351 -25.07 -18.47 -2.78
N ALA A 352 -26.00 -17.54 -3.03
CA ALA A 352 -25.72 -16.11 -2.96
C ALA A 352 -25.31 -15.68 -1.55
N PHE A 353 -26.05 -16.10 -0.51
CA PHE A 353 -25.74 -15.79 0.88
C PHE A 353 -24.39 -16.37 1.33
N SER A 354 -24.05 -17.59 0.89
CA SER A 354 -22.74 -18.20 1.14
C SER A 354 -21.63 -17.40 0.48
N ALA A 355 -21.85 -16.90 -0.74
CA ALA A 355 -20.90 -16.07 -1.46
C ALA A 355 -20.66 -14.72 -0.75
N VAL A 356 -21.71 -14.10 -0.20
CA VAL A 356 -21.60 -12.87 0.62
C VAL A 356 -20.72 -13.12 1.84
N GLN A 357 -21.00 -14.18 2.60
CA GLN A 357 -20.19 -14.50 3.78
C GLN A 357 -18.74 -14.78 3.37
N ASN A 358 -18.49 -15.62 2.36
CA ASN A 358 -17.15 -15.97 1.90
C ASN A 358 -16.35 -14.75 1.39
N GLU A 359 -16.99 -13.80 0.72
CA GLU A 359 -16.32 -12.57 0.26
C GLU A 359 -15.93 -11.66 1.43
N ARG A 360 -16.80 -11.57 2.45
CA ARG A 360 -16.73 -10.53 3.49
C ARG A 360 -16.07 -10.97 4.78
N PHE A 361 -16.16 -12.25 5.14
CA PHE A 361 -15.80 -12.76 6.47
C PHE A 361 -14.36 -12.43 6.85
N ASP A 362 -13.37 -12.85 6.05
CA ASP A 362 -11.95 -12.62 6.35
C ASP A 362 -11.60 -11.13 6.40
N ARG A 363 -12.18 -10.33 5.51
CA ARG A 363 -11.97 -8.87 5.47
C ARG A 363 -12.50 -8.21 6.74
N VAL A 364 -13.72 -8.57 7.15
CA VAL A 364 -14.33 -7.97 8.34
C VAL A 364 -13.66 -8.47 9.62
N GLN A 365 -13.26 -9.75 9.69
CA GLN A 365 -12.47 -10.28 10.80
C GLN A 365 -11.15 -9.50 10.95
N TRP A 366 -10.44 -9.26 9.85
CA TRP A 366 -9.23 -8.45 9.88
C TRP A 366 -9.50 -7.01 10.35
N LEU A 367 -10.61 -6.39 9.93
CA LEU A 367 -10.99 -5.04 10.39
C LEU A 367 -11.35 -5.01 11.88
N VAL A 368 -12.03 -6.02 12.41
CA VAL A 368 -12.31 -6.17 13.86
C VAL A 368 -11.00 -6.29 14.63
N ASP A 369 -10.12 -7.19 14.22
CA ASP A 369 -8.82 -7.41 14.87
C ASP A 369 -7.93 -6.17 14.82
N ASP A 370 -7.90 -5.46 13.69
CA ASP A 370 -7.13 -4.22 13.54
C ASP A 370 -7.69 -3.11 14.42
N ALA A 371 -9.02 -2.94 14.47
CA ALA A 371 -9.65 -1.94 15.34
C ALA A 371 -9.33 -2.20 16.82
N HIS A 372 -9.46 -3.45 17.26
CA HIS A 372 -9.09 -3.87 18.61
C HIS A 372 -7.62 -3.54 18.93
N LYS A 373 -6.68 -3.93 18.06
CA LYS A 373 -5.24 -3.66 18.26
C LYS A 373 -4.90 -2.18 18.28
N ASN A 374 -5.54 -1.37 17.44
CA ASN A 374 -5.35 0.08 17.46
C ASN A 374 -5.90 0.68 18.75
N GLN A 375 -7.02 0.17 19.26
CA GLN A 375 -7.58 0.60 20.54
C GLN A 375 -6.70 0.20 21.72
N GLU A 376 -6.13 -1.00 21.74
CA GLU A 376 -5.14 -1.39 22.74
C GLU A 376 -3.87 -0.53 22.69
N LEU A 377 -3.40 -0.20 21.49
CA LEU A 377 -2.24 0.66 21.28
C LEU A 377 -2.51 2.08 21.78
N ASN A 378 -3.65 2.67 21.42
CA ASN A 378 -4.03 4.02 21.86
C ASN A 378 -4.30 4.07 23.37
N ALA A 379 -4.85 3.00 23.95
CA ALA A 379 -5.11 2.89 25.38
C ALA A 379 -3.91 2.36 26.18
N LEU A 380 -2.72 2.29 25.58
CA LEU A 380 -1.49 1.81 26.20
C LEU A 380 -1.70 0.54 27.04
N ALA A 381 -2.50 -0.39 26.51
CA ALA A 381 -3.21 -1.38 27.31
C ALA A 381 -2.31 -2.37 28.06
N THR A 382 -1.02 -2.43 27.75
CA THR A 382 -0.02 -3.24 28.44
C THR A 382 1.25 -2.43 28.68
N PRO A 383 2.10 -2.80 29.65
CA PRO A 383 3.38 -2.13 29.87
C PRO A 383 4.28 -2.07 28.62
N PHE A 384 4.22 -3.11 27.78
CA PHE A 384 4.93 -3.13 26.51
C PHE A 384 4.38 -2.08 25.53
N LEU A 385 3.06 -1.96 25.39
CA LEU A 385 2.43 -0.96 24.53
C LEU A 385 2.67 0.46 25.06
N ALA A 386 2.61 0.68 26.37
CA ALA A 386 2.96 1.94 27.01
C ALA A 386 4.38 2.42 26.63
N PHE A 387 5.33 1.49 26.51
CA PHE A 387 6.70 1.81 26.12
C PHE A 387 6.87 2.04 24.61
N ILE A 388 6.22 1.23 23.77
CA ILE A 388 6.49 1.22 22.32
C ILE A 388 5.59 2.17 21.53
N ALA A 389 4.33 2.38 21.94
CA ALA A 389 3.35 3.14 21.15
C ALA A 389 3.76 4.61 20.91
N PRO A 390 4.21 5.39 21.93
CA PRO A 390 4.69 6.75 21.69
C PRO A 390 5.91 6.82 20.76
N LYS A 391 6.78 5.79 20.80
CA LYS A 391 7.97 5.71 19.93
C LYS A 391 7.58 5.41 18.49
N LEU A 392 6.65 4.48 18.29
CA LEU A 392 6.11 4.17 16.96
C LEU A 392 5.39 5.37 16.36
N ALA A 393 4.59 6.09 17.15
CA ALA A 393 3.90 7.30 16.71
C ALA A 393 4.88 8.40 16.23
N ARG A 394 6.04 8.58 16.88
CA ARG A 394 7.09 9.51 16.43
C ARG A 394 7.75 9.13 15.10
N LEU A 395 7.74 7.85 14.75
CA LEU A 395 8.27 7.35 13.47
C LEU A 395 7.23 7.44 12.34
N LEU A 396 5.98 7.77 12.67
CA LEU A 396 4.90 7.86 11.71
C LEU A 396 5.00 9.17 10.92
N ASN A 397 5.39 9.07 9.66
CA ASN A 397 5.23 10.17 8.70
C ASN A 397 3.91 10.03 7.93
N ILE A 398 3.53 11.10 7.23
CA ILE A 398 2.27 11.15 6.47
C ILE A 398 2.16 10.01 5.45
N ASP A 399 3.24 9.66 4.76
CA ASP A 399 3.24 8.60 3.76
C ASP A 399 2.95 7.22 4.36
N THR A 400 3.59 6.90 5.49
CA THR A 400 3.36 5.65 6.23
C THR A 400 1.93 5.60 6.76
N ALA A 401 1.43 6.70 7.34
CA ALA A 401 0.05 6.79 7.83
C ALA A 401 -0.98 6.53 6.70
N MET A 402 -0.81 7.19 5.55
CA MET A 402 -1.70 7.00 4.40
C MET A 402 -1.68 5.58 3.85
N ARG A 403 -0.55 4.86 3.94
CA ARG A 403 -0.49 3.45 3.55
C ARG A 403 -1.30 2.56 4.50
N LEU A 404 -1.15 2.78 5.80
CA LEU A 404 -1.91 2.04 6.82
C LEU A 404 -3.42 2.28 6.68
N TYR A 405 -3.83 3.51 6.36
CA TYR A 405 -5.21 3.82 5.99
C TYR A 405 -5.63 3.13 4.70
N GLY A 406 -4.81 3.22 3.65
CA GLY A 406 -5.10 2.63 2.34
C GLY A 406 -5.41 1.13 2.36
N ARG A 407 -4.73 0.35 3.21
CA ARG A 407 -5.02 -1.09 3.39
C ARG A 407 -6.47 -1.38 3.75
N LYS A 408 -7.13 -0.45 4.46
CA LYS A 408 -8.54 -0.58 4.84
C LYS A 408 -9.50 -0.22 3.71
N PHE A 409 -9.05 0.56 2.72
CA PHE A 409 -9.91 1.11 1.66
C PHE A 409 -9.81 0.36 0.33
N VAL A 410 -8.61 -0.04 -0.09
CA VAL A 410 -8.37 -0.48 -1.49
C VAL A 410 -9.08 -1.78 -1.86
N ASP A 411 -9.32 -2.66 -0.89
CA ASP A 411 -10.06 -3.91 -1.06
C ASP A 411 -11.58 -3.77 -0.85
N ALA A 412 -12.08 -2.53 -0.81
CA ALA A 412 -13.52 -2.28 -0.68
C ALA A 412 -14.27 -2.82 -1.89
N THR A 413 -15.40 -3.48 -1.61
CA THR A 413 -16.37 -3.87 -2.62
C THR A 413 -17.15 -2.64 -3.11
N HIS A 414 -17.88 -2.78 -4.21
CA HIS A 414 -18.75 -1.74 -4.78
C HIS A 414 -19.98 -2.42 -5.40
N VAL A 415 -21.04 -1.68 -5.73
CA VAL A 415 -22.22 -2.27 -6.37
C VAL A 415 -21.94 -2.50 -7.86
N HIS A 416 -21.81 -3.75 -8.29
CA HIS A 416 -21.38 -4.13 -9.65
C HIS A 416 -22.36 -3.70 -10.75
N SER A 417 -23.66 -3.65 -10.42
CA SER A 417 -24.72 -3.26 -11.37
C SER A 417 -24.79 -1.73 -11.59
N LEU A 418 -24.06 -0.95 -10.81
CA LEU A 418 -24.05 0.51 -10.90
C LEU A 418 -22.70 1.01 -11.41
N PRO A 419 -22.68 2.09 -12.22
CA PRO A 419 -21.43 2.70 -12.64
C PRO A 419 -20.66 3.21 -11.41
N ILE A 420 -19.34 3.12 -11.46
CA ILE A 420 -18.47 3.74 -10.44
C ILE A 420 -18.27 5.20 -10.84
N PRO A 421 -18.60 6.17 -9.97
CA PRO A 421 -18.34 7.58 -10.24
C PRO A 421 -16.84 7.86 -10.48
N GLU A 422 -16.53 8.64 -11.51
CA GLU A 422 -15.15 9.04 -11.83
C GLU A 422 -14.65 10.07 -10.80
N LYS A 423 -13.82 9.63 -9.85
CA LYS A 423 -13.06 10.51 -8.95
C LYS A 423 -11.57 10.37 -9.24
N PRO A 424 -10.83 11.43 -9.58
CA PRO A 424 -9.39 11.34 -9.80
C PRO A 424 -8.66 10.89 -8.53
N HIS A 425 -7.82 9.86 -8.65
CA HIS A 425 -7.05 9.34 -7.53
C HIS A 425 -5.70 8.78 -7.99
N SER A 426 -4.82 8.41 -7.05
CA SER A 426 -3.45 7.95 -7.35
C SER A 426 -3.15 6.53 -6.91
N VAL A 427 -3.94 5.98 -5.98
CA VAL A 427 -3.83 4.60 -5.52
C VAL A 427 -4.99 3.80 -6.12
N PRO A 428 -4.74 2.77 -6.93
CA PRO A 428 -5.81 1.94 -7.47
C PRO A 428 -6.54 1.17 -6.36
N PHE A 429 -7.85 1.06 -6.48
CA PHE A 429 -8.62 0.03 -5.80
C PHE A 429 -8.36 -1.34 -6.46
N THR A 430 -8.58 -2.42 -5.70
CA THR A 430 -8.27 -3.78 -6.13
C THR A 430 -9.04 -4.21 -7.39
N ASP A 431 -10.25 -3.70 -7.58
CA ASP A 431 -11.07 -3.94 -8.78
C ASP A 431 -10.61 -3.17 -10.02
N GLN A 432 -9.72 -2.19 -9.87
CA GLN A 432 -9.09 -1.44 -10.96
C GLN A 432 -7.73 -2.04 -11.38
N LEU A 433 -7.26 -3.07 -10.68
CA LEU A 433 -6.01 -3.75 -10.96
C LEU A 433 -6.19 -4.82 -12.04
N PRO A 434 -5.19 -5.05 -12.90
CA PRO A 434 -5.22 -6.14 -13.89
C PRO A 434 -5.46 -7.53 -13.30
N ALA A 435 -5.06 -7.77 -12.05
CA ALA A 435 -5.36 -8.99 -11.33
C ALA A 435 -5.52 -8.70 -9.84
N ARG A 436 -6.31 -9.53 -9.13
CA ARG A 436 -6.44 -9.43 -7.68
C ARG A 436 -5.08 -9.68 -7.01
N PRO A 437 -4.64 -8.79 -6.08
CA PRO A 437 -3.46 -9.01 -5.27
C PRO A 437 -3.58 -10.27 -4.41
N PHE A 438 -2.44 -10.79 -3.95
CA PHE A 438 -2.40 -11.84 -2.95
C PHE A 438 -1.24 -11.62 -1.99
N SER A 439 -1.41 -12.07 -0.74
CA SER A 439 -0.33 -12.04 0.25
C SER A 439 0.57 -13.26 0.10
N SER A 440 1.88 -13.07 0.08
CA SER A 440 2.85 -14.17 0.07
C SER A 440 4.15 -13.74 0.76
N THR A 441 4.34 -14.21 1.99
CA THR A 441 5.62 -14.07 2.72
C THR A 441 6.71 -14.95 2.11
N ALA A 442 6.33 -16.10 1.53
CA ALA A 442 7.25 -17.00 0.85
C ALA A 442 7.92 -16.33 -0.36
N LEU A 443 7.19 -15.54 -1.13
CA LEU A 443 7.76 -14.79 -2.26
C LEU A 443 8.77 -13.73 -1.79
N LEU A 444 8.45 -13.01 -0.72
CA LEU A 444 9.35 -12.04 -0.11
C LEU A 444 10.62 -12.73 0.42
N GLY A 445 10.46 -13.88 1.09
CA GLY A 445 11.55 -14.74 1.53
C GLY A 445 12.41 -15.24 0.37
N LEU A 446 11.82 -15.64 -0.76
CA LEU A 446 12.54 -16.06 -1.95
C LEU A 446 13.46 -14.96 -2.49
N GLY A 447 13.00 -13.71 -2.50
CA GLY A 447 13.82 -12.55 -2.90
C GLY A 447 15.06 -12.37 -2.02
N VAL A 448 14.88 -12.42 -0.69
CA VAL A 448 15.98 -12.29 0.28
C VAL A 448 16.94 -13.48 0.19
N LEU A 449 16.43 -14.70 0.22
CA LEU A 449 17.24 -15.93 0.27
C LEU A 449 18.04 -16.13 -1.02
N SER A 450 17.46 -15.83 -2.18
CA SER A 450 18.14 -15.96 -3.47
C SER A 450 19.33 -15.01 -3.58
N GLN A 451 19.17 -13.74 -3.18
CA GLN A 451 20.28 -12.78 -3.16
C GLN A 451 21.28 -13.06 -2.04
N GLY A 452 20.82 -13.54 -0.87
CA GLY A 452 21.69 -13.98 0.22
C GLY A 452 22.56 -15.18 -0.16
N ALA A 453 22.03 -16.14 -0.92
CA ALA A 453 22.79 -17.26 -1.45
C ALA A 453 23.87 -16.81 -2.44
N LEU A 454 23.55 -15.86 -3.34
CA LEU A 454 24.53 -15.27 -4.25
C LEU A 454 25.61 -14.47 -3.51
N PHE A 455 25.22 -13.70 -2.49
CA PHE A 455 26.17 -12.97 -1.65
C PHE A 455 27.14 -13.91 -0.93
N ARG A 456 26.62 -15.02 -0.39
CA ARG A 456 27.45 -16.06 0.24
C ARG A 456 28.39 -16.70 -0.77
N LEU A 457 27.89 -17.08 -1.94
CA LEU A 457 28.71 -17.66 -3.01
C LEU A 457 29.81 -16.68 -3.42
N ALA A 458 29.48 -15.41 -3.63
CA ALA A 458 30.43 -14.36 -4.01
C ALA A 458 31.59 -14.22 -3.00
N ASN A 459 31.30 -14.34 -1.70
CA ASN A 459 32.34 -14.34 -0.67
C ASN A 459 33.22 -15.60 -0.64
N GLN A 460 32.75 -16.71 -1.23
CA GLN A 460 33.52 -17.97 -1.34
C GLN A 460 34.40 -18.02 -2.59
N ILE A 461 33.94 -17.47 -3.71
CA ILE A 461 34.61 -17.64 -5.01
C ILE A 461 35.40 -16.42 -5.49
N LEU A 462 35.10 -15.22 -4.97
CA LEU A 462 35.91 -14.04 -5.21
C LEU A 462 36.99 -14.01 -4.13
N HIS A 463 38.24 -14.27 -4.52
CA HIS A 463 39.39 -14.21 -3.61
C HIS A 463 40.04 -12.82 -3.66
N PRO A 464 40.81 -12.41 -2.63
CA PRO A 464 41.62 -11.20 -2.70
C PRO A 464 42.56 -11.20 -3.91
N LEU A 465 42.63 -10.06 -4.61
CA LEU A 465 43.51 -9.87 -5.75
C LEU A 465 44.97 -9.76 -5.28
N GLN A 466 45.87 -10.44 -5.99
CA GLN A 466 47.31 -10.14 -5.91
C GLN A 466 47.61 -9.05 -6.93
N ILE A 467 48.04 -7.91 -6.43
CA ILE A 467 48.24 -6.71 -7.25
C ILE A 467 49.61 -6.79 -7.94
N PRO A 468 49.68 -6.62 -9.27
CA PRO A 468 50.95 -6.56 -9.98
C PRO A 468 51.82 -5.39 -9.50
N ALA A 469 53.14 -5.58 -9.49
CA ALA A 469 54.09 -4.52 -9.09
C ALA A 469 54.32 -3.47 -10.19
N THR A 470 53.87 -3.73 -11.42
CA THR A 470 54.07 -2.88 -12.60
C THR A 470 52.77 -2.73 -13.39
N PHE A 471 52.70 -1.68 -14.21
CA PHE A 471 51.62 -1.45 -15.17
C PHE A 471 52.15 -1.69 -16.59
N MET A 472 51.81 -2.83 -17.20
CA MET A 472 52.32 -3.23 -18.52
C MET A 472 53.86 -3.16 -18.64
N GLY A 473 54.57 -3.55 -17.57
CA GLY A 473 56.04 -3.50 -17.51
C GLY A 473 56.64 -2.18 -17.00
N GLU A 474 55.84 -1.12 -16.87
CA GLU A 474 56.27 0.19 -16.36
C GLU A 474 56.05 0.35 -14.86
N ALA A 475 56.80 1.26 -14.24
CA ALA A 475 56.62 1.61 -12.83
C ALA A 475 55.22 2.21 -12.57
N LEU A 476 54.66 1.91 -11.40
CA LEU A 476 53.37 2.46 -10.99
C LEU A 476 53.51 3.96 -10.67
N VAL A 477 52.56 4.76 -11.16
CA VAL A 477 52.39 6.14 -10.71
C VAL A 477 51.93 6.11 -9.25
N THR A 478 52.63 6.87 -8.40
CA THR A 478 52.42 6.87 -6.94
C THR A 478 51.83 8.17 -6.40
N ASN A 479 51.63 9.18 -7.25
CA ASN A 479 51.04 10.46 -6.88
C ASN A 479 49.94 10.83 -7.88
N TYR A 480 48.69 10.79 -7.44
CA TYR A 480 47.51 11.14 -8.25
C TYR A 480 46.78 12.34 -7.65
N THR A 481 46.56 12.31 -6.34
CA THR A 481 45.75 13.28 -5.58
C THR A 481 46.56 14.00 -4.51
N GLY A 482 47.75 13.48 -4.16
CA GLY A 482 48.56 13.95 -3.03
C GLY A 482 48.15 13.36 -1.68
N VAL A 483 47.10 12.54 -1.63
CA VAL A 483 46.67 11.83 -0.42
C VAL A 483 47.21 10.39 -0.46
N ALA A 484 48.20 10.10 0.37
CA ALA A 484 48.96 8.84 0.32
C ALA A 484 48.07 7.57 0.30
N ALA A 485 47.04 7.50 1.14
CA ALA A 485 46.14 6.35 1.17
C ALA A 485 45.30 6.19 -0.11
N VAL A 486 44.86 7.30 -0.70
CA VAL A 486 44.09 7.30 -1.96
C VAL A 486 45.00 6.93 -3.13
N ASP A 487 46.20 7.50 -3.17
CA ASP A 487 47.15 7.25 -4.25
C ASP A 487 47.67 5.81 -4.25
N GLN A 488 47.90 5.21 -3.08
CA GLN A 488 48.21 3.79 -2.94
C GLN A 488 47.08 2.90 -3.47
N LEU A 489 45.83 3.23 -3.14
CA LEU A 489 44.68 2.49 -3.63
C LEU A 489 44.54 2.63 -5.16
N LEU A 490 44.67 3.84 -5.71
CA LEU A 490 44.59 4.10 -7.15
C LEU A 490 45.71 3.41 -7.92
N ALA A 491 46.94 3.40 -7.40
CA ALA A 491 48.06 2.66 -7.98
C ALA A 491 47.78 1.16 -8.03
N ALA A 492 47.25 0.59 -6.93
CA ALA A 492 46.93 -0.82 -6.86
C ALA A 492 45.79 -1.22 -7.81
N LEU A 493 44.71 -0.43 -7.85
CA LEU A 493 43.61 -0.64 -8.78
C LEU A 493 44.06 -0.44 -10.24
N GLY A 494 44.91 0.55 -10.50
CA GLY A 494 45.51 0.79 -11.81
C GLY A 494 46.30 -0.41 -12.32
N ALA A 495 47.17 -0.98 -11.47
CA ALA A 495 47.95 -2.18 -11.78
C ALA A 495 47.06 -3.40 -12.06
N ALA A 496 46.01 -3.62 -11.25
CA ALA A 496 45.07 -4.70 -11.49
C ALA A 496 44.30 -4.52 -12.82
N PHE A 497 43.91 -3.30 -13.14
CA PHE A 497 43.15 -2.98 -14.36
C PHE A 497 44.01 -3.05 -15.64
N ALA A 498 45.33 -2.90 -15.52
CA ALA A 498 46.29 -3.06 -16.62
C ALA A 498 46.13 -4.41 -17.35
N VAL A 499 45.83 -5.48 -16.61
CA VAL A 499 45.78 -6.86 -17.09
C VAL A 499 44.74 -7.08 -18.19
N PHE A 500 43.66 -6.30 -18.19
CA PHE A 500 42.55 -6.44 -19.14
C PHE A 500 42.35 -5.23 -20.04
N ILE A 501 43.10 -4.15 -19.88
CA ILE A 501 43.15 -3.07 -20.88
C ILE A 501 44.34 -3.21 -21.84
N GLN A 502 45.31 -4.08 -21.53
CA GLN A 502 46.45 -4.36 -22.40
C GLN A 502 46.01 -4.97 -23.74
N PRO A 503 46.49 -4.45 -24.89
CA PRO A 503 46.10 -4.93 -26.21
C PRO A 503 46.43 -6.41 -26.47
N GLU A 504 47.48 -6.92 -25.84
CA GLU A 504 48.03 -8.26 -26.06
C GLU A 504 47.15 -9.35 -25.43
N ASN A 505 46.47 -9.04 -24.31
CA ASN A 505 45.52 -9.95 -23.65
C ASN A 505 44.12 -9.80 -24.24
N ARG A 506 43.98 -10.23 -25.50
CA ARG A 506 42.73 -10.14 -26.28
C ARG A 506 41.50 -10.72 -25.56
N PRO A 507 41.55 -11.92 -24.94
CA PRO A 507 40.39 -12.47 -24.22
C PRO A 507 39.93 -11.59 -23.05
N ALA A 508 40.86 -11.16 -22.19
CA ALA A 508 40.51 -10.34 -21.02
C ALA A 508 40.02 -8.95 -21.43
N ARG A 509 40.59 -8.36 -22.49
CA ARG A 509 40.12 -7.09 -23.04
C ARG A 509 38.72 -7.18 -23.61
N LEU A 510 38.42 -8.24 -24.34
CA LEU A 510 37.07 -8.46 -24.88
C LEU A 510 36.05 -8.73 -23.78
N GLN A 511 36.43 -9.50 -22.76
CA GLN A 511 35.60 -9.71 -21.57
C GLN A 511 35.27 -8.38 -20.88
N TRP A 512 36.27 -7.51 -20.69
CA TRP A 512 36.05 -6.21 -20.07
C TRP A 512 35.10 -5.34 -20.90
N ILE A 513 35.28 -5.27 -22.23
CA ILE A 513 34.35 -4.54 -23.11
C ILE A 513 32.93 -5.09 -22.95
N ALA A 514 32.74 -6.40 -22.92
CA ALA A 514 31.45 -7.04 -22.73
C ALA A 514 30.87 -6.85 -21.30
N PHE A 515 31.71 -6.58 -20.31
CA PHE A 515 31.30 -6.34 -18.92
C PHE A 515 30.80 -4.90 -18.71
N THR A 516 31.39 -3.91 -19.40
CA THR A 516 31.05 -2.48 -19.21
C THR A 516 29.56 -2.14 -19.35
N PRO A 517 28.77 -2.70 -20.30
CA PRO A 517 27.33 -2.43 -20.37
C PRO A 517 26.56 -2.97 -19.17
N LEU A 518 27.03 -4.07 -18.56
CA LEU A 518 26.37 -4.65 -17.39
C LEU A 518 26.59 -3.75 -16.16
N LEU A 519 27.81 -3.23 -15.99
CA LEU A 519 28.12 -2.22 -14.97
C LEU A 519 27.28 -0.94 -15.17
N PHE A 520 27.15 -0.47 -16.41
CA PHE A 520 26.27 0.65 -16.76
C PHE A 520 24.82 0.37 -16.38
N SER A 521 24.29 -0.82 -16.69
CA SER A 521 22.90 -1.18 -16.39
C SER A 521 22.61 -1.12 -14.88
N THR A 522 23.55 -1.57 -14.06
CA THR A 522 23.43 -1.55 -12.60
C THR A 522 23.52 -0.12 -12.05
N ALA A 523 24.48 0.68 -12.56
CA ALA A 523 24.60 2.10 -12.18
C ALA A 523 23.35 2.91 -12.58
N LEU A 524 22.77 2.63 -13.76
CA LEU A 524 21.52 3.24 -14.22
C LEU A 524 20.35 2.88 -13.29
N ASP A 525 20.16 1.59 -12.96
CA ASP A 525 19.10 1.15 -12.04
C ASP A 525 19.24 1.83 -10.68
N TRP A 526 20.40 1.72 -10.04
CA TRP A 526 20.60 2.24 -8.68
C TRP A 526 20.48 3.77 -8.63
N THR A 527 20.99 4.47 -9.65
CA THR A 527 20.83 5.92 -9.72
C THR A 527 19.36 6.30 -9.83
N LEU A 528 18.60 5.72 -10.76
CA LEU A 528 17.19 6.08 -10.93
C LEU A 528 16.31 5.64 -9.76
N GLU A 529 16.57 4.47 -9.17
CA GLU A 529 15.84 3.97 -8.00
C GLU A 529 16.06 4.82 -6.76
N SER A 530 17.26 5.37 -6.58
CA SER A 530 17.59 6.21 -5.41
C SER A 530 16.77 7.50 -5.32
N TYR A 531 16.29 8.02 -6.46
CA TYR A 531 15.51 9.24 -6.53
C TYR A 531 13.99 9.01 -6.55
N ARG A 532 13.53 7.75 -6.52
CA ARG A 532 12.10 7.44 -6.44
C ARG A 532 11.54 7.89 -5.11
N ALA A 533 10.32 8.44 -5.12
CA ALA A 533 9.65 8.94 -3.93
C ALA A 533 9.59 7.88 -2.81
N GLY A 534 9.32 6.62 -3.17
CA GLY A 534 9.20 5.49 -2.25
C GLY A 534 10.53 4.99 -1.67
N SER A 535 11.67 5.42 -2.20
CA SER A 535 13.02 4.99 -1.77
C SER A 535 13.72 6.02 -0.88
N ARG A 536 13.21 7.27 -0.81
CA ARG A 536 13.88 8.38 -0.13
C ARG A 536 14.16 8.05 1.34
N GLY A 537 15.42 8.20 1.75
CA GLY A 537 15.86 7.98 3.13
C GLY A 537 16.15 6.52 3.48
N LEU A 538 15.96 5.59 2.54
CA LEU A 538 16.32 4.18 2.74
C LEU A 538 17.82 3.96 2.42
N PRO A 539 18.47 2.96 3.04
CA PRO A 539 19.87 2.63 2.75
C PRO A 539 20.19 2.55 1.25
N THR A 540 19.36 1.87 0.44
CA THR A 540 19.59 1.74 -1.02
C THR A 540 19.49 3.05 -1.80
N SER A 541 18.95 4.14 -1.20
CA SER A 541 18.90 5.47 -1.82
C SER A 541 20.22 6.24 -1.82
N PHE A 542 21.31 5.63 -1.34
CA PHE A 542 22.66 6.19 -1.39
C PHE A 542 23.55 5.42 -2.38
N PRO A 543 23.34 5.57 -3.70
CA PRO A 543 23.99 4.74 -4.72
C PRO A 543 25.51 4.89 -4.72
N SER A 544 26.06 6.03 -4.29
CA SER A 544 27.52 6.23 -4.17
C SER A 544 28.17 5.36 -3.10
N VAL A 545 27.45 5.01 -2.03
CA VAL A 545 27.98 4.12 -0.97
C VAL A 545 28.17 2.71 -1.52
N PHE A 546 27.15 2.17 -2.16
CA PHE A 546 27.23 0.88 -2.85
C PHE A 546 28.19 0.94 -4.04
N GLY A 547 28.25 2.06 -4.75
CA GLY A 547 29.21 2.31 -5.81
C GLY A 547 30.67 2.22 -5.34
N ALA A 548 30.99 2.82 -4.19
CA ALA A 548 32.33 2.70 -3.58
C ALA A 548 32.64 1.25 -3.15
N MET A 549 31.66 0.55 -2.55
CA MET A 549 31.81 -0.87 -2.20
C MET A 549 32.07 -1.74 -3.43
N TYR A 550 31.36 -1.48 -4.52
CA TYR A 550 31.57 -2.12 -5.81
C TYR A 550 33.04 -1.99 -6.24
N GLN A 551 33.62 -0.78 -6.26
CA GLN A 551 35.00 -0.61 -6.72
C GLN A 551 36.04 -1.30 -5.81
N LEU A 552 35.75 -1.42 -4.52
CA LEU A 552 36.67 -2.02 -3.55
C LEU A 552 36.53 -3.55 -3.42
N LYS A 553 35.34 -4.10 -3.68
CA LYS A 553 35.00 -5.50 -3.37
C LYS A 553 34.50 -6.31 -4.56
N GLY A 554 34.29 -5.69 -5.71
CA GLY A 554 33.67 -6.29 -6.90
C GLY A 554 32.14 -6.13 -6.89
N ILE A 555 31.54 -5.93 -8.07
CA ILE A 555 30.09 -5.77 -8.19
C ILE A 555 29.36 -7.10 -7.93
N GLY A 556 30.02 -8.24 -8.16
CA GLY A 556 29.50 -9.57 -7.91
C GLY A 556 29.24 -9.85 -6.44
N ARG A 557 29.88 -9.12 -5.51
CA ARG A 557 29.51 -9.10 -4.07
C ARG A 557 28.46 -8.05 -3.76
N THR A 558 28.65 -6.84 -4.30
CA THR A 558 27.83 -5.69 -3.91
C THR A 558 26.41 -5.74 -4.47
N ALA A 559 26.20 -6.24 -5.69
CA ALA A 559 24.89 -6.31 -6.31
C ALA A 559 23.92 -7.25 -5.57
N PRO A 560 24.32 -8.49 -5.19
CA PRO A 560 23.49 -9.32 -4.33
C PRO A 560 23.14 -8.67 -2.99
N LEU A 561 24.09 -8.00 -2.36
CA LEU A 561 23.84 -7.27 -1.10
C LEU A 561 22.83 -6.13 -1.28
N TYR A 562 23.00 -5.30 -2.32
CA TYR A 562 22.08 -4.22 -2.64
C TYR A 562 20.67 -4.73 -2.91
N HIS A 563 20.53 -5.76 -3.76
CA HIS A 563 19.22 -6.33 -4.09
C HIS A 563 18.56 -6.97 -2.86
N MET A 564 19.33 -7.70 -2.04
CA MET A 564 18.82 -8.25 -0.77
C MET A 564 18.28 -7.14 0.15
N LEU A 565 19.03 -6.05 0.33
CA LEU A 565 18.59 -4.89 1.12
C LEU A 565 17.36 -4.23 0.52
N SER A 566 17.29 -4.07 -0.81
CA SER A 566 16.12 -3.53 -1.51
C SER A 566 14.86 -4.37 -1.27
N VAL A 567 14.98 -5.71 -1.24
CA VAL A 567 13.86 -6.59 -0.89
C VAL A 567 13.47 -6.43 0.58
N CYS A 568 14.44 -6.36 1.50
CA CYS A 568 14.15 -6.12 2.92
C CYS A 568 13.45 -4.77 3.17
N GLU A 569 13.92 -3.71 2.51
CA GLU A 569 13.30 -2.39 2.55
C GLU A 569 11.86 -2.44 2.02
N GLN A 570 11.61 -3.22 0.97
CA GLN A 570 10.27 -3.45 0.45
C GLN A 570 9.37 -4.19 1.46
N ILE A 571 9.89 -5.20 2.18
CA ILE A 571 9.14 -5.91 3.23
C ILE A 571 8.70 -4.94 4.34
N VAL A 572 9.57 -4.01 4.71
CA VAL A 572 9.31 -3.07 5.81
C VAL A 572 8.42 -1.91 5.37
N MET A 573 8.65 -1.35 4.18
CA MET A 573 8.02 -0.10 3.75
C MET A 573 6.91 -0.28 2.69
N ASP A 574 6.94 -1.34 1.88
CA ASP A 574 6.04 -1.68 0.75
C ASP A 574 5.93 -0.58 -0.36
N SER A 575 6.44 0.64 -0.15
CA SER A 575 6.34 1.75 -1.10
C SER A 575 7.11 1.61 -2.39
N ILE A 576 8.16 0.79 -2.39
CA ILE A 576 9.01 0.62 -3.57
C ILE A 576 8.20 -0.01 -4.71
N SER A 577 7.18 -0.81 -4.37
CA SER A 577 6.33 -1.56 -5.29
C SER A 577 5.00 -0.88 -5.63
N MET A 578 4.67 0.24 -4.98
CA MET A 578 3.43 0.97 -5.25
C MET A 578 3.62 2.07 -6.30
N VAL A 579 2.63 2.27 -7.16
CA VAL A 579 2.63 3.34 -8.19
C VAL A 579 2.95 4.72 -7.59
N THR A 580 2.44 5.02 -6.40
CA THR A 580 2.67 6.29 -5.70
C THR A 580 4.13 6.51 -5.29
N GLY A 581 4.87 5.43 -5.01
CA GLY A 581 6.30 5.49 -4.70
C GLY A 581 7.20 5.61 -5.92
N ARG A 582 6.66 5.42 -7.15
CA ARG A 582 7.45 5.44 -8.39
C ARG A 582 7.70 6.84 -8.95
N ALA A 583 7.12 7.90 -8.41
CA ALA A 583 7.36 9.24 -8.94
C ALA A 583 8.84 9.63 -8.88
N ILE A 584 9.34 10.24 -9.95
CA ILE A 584 10.70 10.78 -10.07
C ILE A 584 10.64 12.15 -10.78
N ASP A 585 11.42 13.10 -10.28
CA ASP A 585 11.43 14.45 -10.85
C ASP A 585 12.06 14.43 -12.25
N VAL A 586 11.44 15.12 -13.22
CA VAL A 586 11.95 15.20 -14.59
C VAL A 586 13.35 15.81 -14.66
N GLU A 587 13.68 16.73 -13.75
CA GLU A 587 15.00 17.33 -13.63
C GLU A 587 16.06 16.29 -13.25
N VAL A 588 15.71 15.28 -12.43
CA VAL A 588 16.61 14.17 -12.10
C VAL A 588 16.80 13.26 -13.31
N VAL A 589 15.73 12.91 -14.03
CA VAL A 589 15.82 12.10 -15.25
C VAL A 589 16.67 12.79 -16.32
N LYS A 590 16.58 14.12 -16.43
CA LYS A 590 17.46 14.90 -17.31
C LYS A 590 18.91 14.89 -16.81
N ALA A 591 19.12 15.04 -15.51
CA ALA A 591 20.45 15.07 -14.90
C ALA A 591 21.17 13.72 -14.92
N SER A 592 20.44 12.60 -14.94
CA SER A 592 21.05 11.27 -15.03
C SER A 592 21.75 11.03 -16.37
N ILE A 593 21.35 11.74 -17.44
CA ILE A 593 21.99 11.64 -18.76
C ILE A 593 23.45 12.16 -18.72
N PRO A 594 23.74 13.44 -18.39
CA PRO A 594 25.11 13.91 -18.22
C PRO A 594 25.81 13.24 -17.04
N GLY A 595 25.07 12.85 -15.99
CA GLY A 595 25.61 12.09 -14.86
C GLY A 595 26.24 10.76 -15.30
N LEU A 596 25.52 9.96 -16.07
CA LEU A 596 26.01 8.70 -16.62
C LEU A 596 27.04 8.91 -17.75
N ALA A 597 26.83 9.92 -18.61
CA ALA A 597 27.75 10.19 -19.72
C ALA A 597 29.14 10.64 -19.24
N LEU A 598 29.19 11.68 -18.40
CA LEU A 598 30.44 12.24 -17.87
C LEU A 598 31.01 11.42 -16.72
N GLY A 599 30.13 10.80 -15.93
CA GLY A 599 30.54 9.97 -14.79
C GLY A 599 31.05 8.61 -15.21
N PHE A 600 30.45 7.95 -16.21
CA PHE A 600 30.79 6.58 -16.59
C PHE A 600 31.28 6.44 -18.03
N VAL A 601 30.51 6.89 -19.03
CA VAL A 601 30.79 6.60 -20.45
C VAL A 601 32.12 7.21 -20.90
N VAL A 602 32.33 8.51 -20.64
CA VAL A 602 33.56 9.22 -21.04
C VAL A 602 34.79 8.66 -20.30
N PRO A 603 34.80 8.52 -18.96
CA PRO A 603 35.93 7.89 -18.28
C PRO A 603 36.21 6.47 -18.77
N THR A 604 35.18 5.68 -19.09
CA THR A 604 35.36 4.30 -19.60
C THR A 604 36.05 4.33 -20.97
N ALA A 605 35.63 5.24 -21.86
CA ALA A 605 36.25 5.43 -23.17
C ALA A 605 37.72 5.86 -23.05
N LEU A 606 38.03 6.80 -22.15
CA LEU A 606 39.41 7.25 -21.89
C LEU A 606 40.29 6.14 -21.30
N MET A 607 39.72 5.29 -20.45
CA MET A 607 40.43 4.17 -19.84
C MET A 607 40.84 3.11 -20.87
N ILE A 608 39.99 2.81 -21.85
CA ILE A 608 40.26 1.79 -22.88
C ILE A 608 41.02 2.33 -24.10
N TRP A 609 41.18 3.66 -24.19
CA TRP A 609 41.90 4.30 -25.28
C TRP A 609 43.38 3.91 -25.25
N PRO A 610 43.98 3.52 -26.39
CA PRO A 610 45.35 3.03 -26.45
C PRO A 610 46.36 4.19 -26.36
N TRP A 611 46.53 4.76 -25.17
CA TRP A 611 47.50 5.84 -24.95
C TRP A 611 48.93 5.34 -25.16
N GLU A 612 49.70 6.06 -25.97
CA GLU A 612 51.13 5.76 -26.18
C GLU A 612 51.92 5.94 -24.88
N ASN A 613 51.63 7.00 -24.12
CA ASN A 613 52.23 7.26 -22.83
C ASN A 613 51.56 6.45 -21.71
N LYS A 614 52.31 5.52 -21.10
CA LYS A 614 51.82 4.63 -20.04
C LYS A 614 51.50 5.36 -18.72
N VAL A 615 52.16 6.47 -18.41
CA VAL A 615 51.80 7.32 -17.26
C VAL A 615 50.43 7.95 -17.47
N THR A 616 50.17 8.49 -18.66
CA THR A 616 48.85 9.03 -19.03
C THR A 616 47.78 7.94 -18.98
N TRP A 617 48.08 6.72 -19.43
CA TRP A 617 47.14 5.60 -19.37
C TRP A 617 46.77 5.27 -17.92
N GLN A 618 47.76 5.17 -17.02
CA GLN A 618 47.52 4.97 -15.59
C GLN A 618 46.63 6.06 -14.99
N GLN A 619 46.83 7.32 -15.37
CA GLN A 619 45.97 8.44 -14.94
C GLN A 619 44.53 8.29 -15.43
N MET A 620 44.30 7.84 -16.67
CA MET A 620 42.94 7.61 -17.18
C MET A 620 42.24 6.44 -16.48
N VAL A 621 42.99 5.39 -16.11
CA VAL A 621 42.46 4.30 -15.27
C VAL A 621 42.10 4.80 -13.89
N ALA A 622 42.98 5.57 -13.24
CA ALA A 622 42.73 6.17 -11.94
C ALA A 622 41.52 7.13 -11.97
N LEU A 623 41.37 7.91 -13.05
CA LEU A 623 40.21 8.77 -13.30
C LEU A 623 38.91 7.96 -13.34
N TRP A 624 38.92 6.77 -13.93
CA TRP A 624 37.74 5.91 -14.00
C TRP A 624 37.35 5.29 -12.64
N GLN A 625 38.30 5.04 -11.73
CA GLN A 625 38.04 4.31 -10.48
C GLN A 625 36.88 4.88 -9.62
N PRO A 626 36.75 6.19 -9.38
CA PRO A 626 35.63 6.73 -8.61
C PRO A 626 34.35 7.00 -9.42
N PHE A 627 34.17 6.42 -10.61
CA PHE A 627 33.00 6.69 -11.48
C PHE A 627 31.63 6.63 -10.77
N PRO A 628 31.34 5.68 -9.84
CA PRO A 628 30.00 5.61 -9.25
C PRO A 628 29.70 6.84 -8.40
N VAL A 629 30.73 7.43 -7.79
CA VAL A 629 30.64 8.68 -7.03
C VAL A 629 30.43 9.85 -7.99
N TYR A 630 31.11 9.88 -9.13
CA TYR A 630 30.91 10.91 -10.16
C TYR A 630 29.48 10.92 -10.69
N VAL A 631 28.92 9.76 -11.04
CA VAL A 631 27.54 9.65 -11.52
C VAL A 631 26.57 10.25 -10.50
N GLY A 632 26.72 9.90 -9.22
CA GLY A 632 25.88 10.45 -8.14
C GLY A 632 26.04 11.96 -7.97
N LEU A 633 27.28 12.46 -7.86
CA LEU A 633 27.56 13.88 -7.64
C LEU A 633 27.12 14.76 -8.81
N ILE A 634 27.39 14.33 -10.05
CA ILE A 634 26.99 15.07 -11.26
C ILE A 634 25.47 15.08 -11.39
N THR A 635 24.79 13.94 -11.16
CA THR A 635 23.32 13.88 -11.19
C THR A 635 22.70 14.80 -10.14
N ALA A 636 23.22 14.78 -8.91
CA ALA A 636 22.75 15.66 -7.83
C ALA A 636 23.01 17.15 -8.14
N GLY A 637 24.21 17.48 -8.64
CA GLY A 637 24.58 18.85 -8.98
C GLY A 637 23.74 19.41 -10.13
N VAL A 638 23.65 18.69 -11.24
CA VAL A 638 22.88 19.10 -12.43
C VAL A 638 21.39 19.20 -12.10
N SER A 639 20.82 18.24 -11.35
CA SER A 639 19.41 18.32 -10.96
C SER A 639 19.12 19.53 -10.06
N THR A 640 20.04 19.89 -9.16
CA THR A 640 19.94 21.09 -8.33
C THR A 640 19.96 22.37 -9.17
N VAL A 641 20.86 22.46 -10.15
CA VAL A 641 20.92 23.60 -11.08
C VAL A 641 19.63 23.71 -11.89
N LEU A 642 19.16 22.60 -12.48
CA LEU A 642 17.92 22.58 -13.26
C LEU A 642 16.70 23.03 -12.43
N ARG A 643 16.60 22.61 -11.16
CA ARG A 643 15.55 23.06 -10.24
C ARG A 643 15.63 24.55 -9.95
N LYS A 644 16.83 25.11 -9.72
CA LYS A 644 17.03 26.55 -9.50
C LYS A 644 16.66 27.39 -10.73
N VAL A 645 17.09 26.98 -11.92
CA VAL A 645 16.75 27.67 -13.18
C VAL A 645 15.23 27.71 -13.38
N LYS A 646 14.54 26.60 -13.13
CA LYS A 646 13.07 26.53 -13.21
C LYS A 646 12.40 27.48 -12.21
N SER A 647 12.85 27.49 -10.95
CA SER A 647 12.34 28.39 -9.92
C SER A 647 12.50 29.87 -10.29
N SER A 648 13.68 30.24 -10.82
CA SER A 648 13.97 31.61 -11.32
C SER A 648 13.11 32.00 -12.52
N SER A 649 12.85 31.06 -13.45
CA SER A 649 11.96 31.31 -14.59
C SER A 649 10.48 31.46 -14.18
N ALA A 650 10.05 30.75 -13.12
CA ALA A 650 8.70 30.86 -12.58
C ALA A 650 8.48 32.17 -11.81
N THR A 651 9.51 32.69 -11.14
CA THR A 651 9.48 34.00 -10.47
C THR A 651 9.47 35.18 -11.46
N HIS A 652 9.98 35.02 -12.68
CA HIS A 652 9.80 36.01 -13.75
C HIS A 652 8.43 35.92 -14.44
N ALA A 653 7.87 34.72 -14.58
CA ALA A 653 6.56 34.50 -15.19
C ALA A 653 5.37 34.88 -14.27
N SER A 654 5.55 34.92 -12.95
CA SER A 654 4.49 35.29 -11.99
C SER A 654 4.16 36.78 -11.96
N SER A 655 4.78 37.61 -12.82
CA SER A 655 4.38 39.00 -13.01
C SER A 655 3.22 39.18 -14.01
N ASN A 656 2.81 38.13 -14.73
CA ASN A 656 1.83 38.26 -15.83
C ASN A 656 0.76 37.14 -15.94
N ALA A 657 0.48 36.37 -14.89
CA ALA A 657 -0.58 35.34 -14.97
C ALA A 657 -1.42 35.27 -13.68
N THR A 658 -2.42 36.14 -13.58
CA THR A 658 -3.62 35.89 -12.77
C THR A 658 -4.71 35.28 -13.67
N LYS A 659 -5.40 34.28 -13.12
CA LYS A 659 -6.53 33.53 -13.71
C LYS A 659 -6.17 32.48 -14.77
N GLU A 660 -5.97 31.25 -14.32
CA GLU A 660 -6.60 30.06 -14.92
C GLU A 660 -6.49 28.88 -13.94
N SER A 661 -7.49 28.77 -13.06
CA SER A 661 -7.79 27.53 -12.33
C SER A 661 -8.90 26.79 -13.07
N GLY A 662 -8.76 25.48 -13.20
CA GLY A 662 -9.86 24.61 -13.62
C GLY A 662 -9.75 24.08 -15.03
N LYS A 663 -8.77 23.18 -15.26
CA LYS A 663 -8.85 22.11 -16.26
C LYS A 663 -7.64 21.19 -16.05
N LEU A 664 -7.86 20.04 -15.43
CA LEU A 664 -6.87 18.96 -15.35
C LEU A 664 -6.74 18.30 -16.73
N THR A 665 -6.25 19.05 -17.74
CA THR A 665 -5.94 18.48 -19.06
C THR A 665 -4.86 17.42 -18.90
N LYS A 666 -5.00 16.29 -19.62
CA LYS A 666 -4.03 15.19 -19.78
C LYS A 666 -2.63 15.71 -20.13
N ARG A 667 -1.89 16.23 -19.16
CA ARG A 667 -0.51 16.71 -19.35
C ARG A 667 0.36 15.46 -19.50
N LYS A 668 0.97 15.29 -20.68
CA LYS A 668 1.97 14.23 -20.90
C LYS A 668 3.03 14.34 -19.82
N ASP A 669 3.21 13.29 -19.03
CA ASP A 669 4.27 13.23 -18.02
C ASP A 669 5.63 13.22 -18.75
N PRO A 670 6.39 14.34 -18.73
CA PRO A 670 7.61 14.45 -19.51
C PRO A 670 8.69 13.49 -19.01
N SER A 671 8.67 13.12 -17.72
CA SER A 671 9.61 12.16 -17.12
C SER A 671 9.50 10.79 -17.79
N ARG A 672 8.28 10.31 -18.04
CA ARG A 672 8.02 9.02 -18.69
C ARG A 672 8.62 8.94 -20.08
N SER A 673 8.35 9.95 -20.92
CA SER A 673 8.83 9.94 -22.29
C SER A 673 10.35 9.87 -22.35
N LEU A 674 11.02 10.60 -21.45
CA LEU A 674 12.47 10.61 -21.35
C LEU A 674 13.03 9.28 -20.83
N LEU A 675 12.42 8.70 -19.79
CA LEU A 675 12.80 7.37 -19.27
C LEU A 675 12.72 6.30 -20.36
N ARG A 676 11.66 6.29 -21.18
CA ARG A 676 11.54 5.36 -22.31
C ARG A 676 12.70 5.49 -23.29
N TYR A 677 13.12 6.70 -23.64
CA TYR A 677 14.28 6.90 -24.51
C TYR A 677 15.59 6.45 -23.85
N ILE A 678 15.78 6.72 -22.56
CA ILE A 678 16.96 6.27 -21.81
C ILE A 678 17.05 4.74 -21.81
N TYR A 679 15.96 4.04 -21.48
CA TYR A 679 15.96 2.58 -21.46
C TYR A 679 16.10 1.98 -22.87
N ALA A 680 15.40 2.51 -23.87
CA ALA A 680 15.49 2.01 -25.24
C ALA A 680 16.90 2.22 -25.83
N GLY A 681 17.46 3.42 -25.69
CA GLY A 681 18.80 3.75 -26.16
C GLY A 681 19.89 2.96 -25.42
N GLY A 682 19.74 2.81 -24.11
CA GLY A 682 20.65 1.99 -23.29
C GLY A 682 20.62 0.52 -23.67
N ALA A 683 19.43 -0.06 -23.87
CA ALA A 683 19.28 -1.45 -24.28
C ALA A 683 19.86 -1.69 -25.68
N ALA A 684 19.55 -0.82 -26.65
CA ALA A 684 20.08 -0.94 -28.01
C ALA A 684 21.61 -0.86 -28.05
N THR A 685 22.21 0.07 -27.28
CA THR A 685 23.66 0.21 -27.17
C THR A 685 24.29 -1.03 -26.54
N ALA A 686 23.72 -1.54 -25.45
CA ALA A 686 24.19 -2.74 -24.78
C ALA A 686 24.10 -3.98 -25.70
N THR A 687 23.03 -4.10 -26.48
CA THR A 687 22.88 -5.17 -27.49
C THR A 687 23.94 -5.08 -28.57
N ALA A 688 24.20 -3.88 -29.11
CA ALA A 688 25.23 -3.68 -30.12
C ALA A 688 26.62 -4.11 -29.62
N ILE A 689 26.98 -3.73 -28.39
CA ILE A 689 28.25 -4.12 -27.76
C ILE A 689 28.31 -5.64 -27.53
N HIS A 690 27.21 -6.25 -27.10
CA HIS A 690 27.15 -7.70 -26.89
C HIS A 690 27.32 -8.49 -28.19
N LEU A 691 26.55 -8.13 -29.23
CA LEU A 691 26.64 -8.78 -30.54
C LEU A 691 28.01 -8.56 -31.20
N TRP A 692 28.59 -7.36 -31.05
CA TRP A 692 29.95 -7.09 -31.48
C TRP A 692 30.97 -7.98 -30.75
N SER A 693 30.79 -8.19 -29.45
CA SER A 693 31.67 -9.06 -28.66
C SER A 693 31.58 -10.52 -29.11
N LEU A 694 30.36 -11.01 -29.35
CA LEU A 694 30.14 -12.37 -29.90
C LEU A 694 30.72 -12.52 -31.32
N TYR A 695 30.53 -11.51 -32.17
CA TYR A 695 31.13 -11.48 -33.50
C TYR A 695 32.66 -11.55 -33.42
N LYS A 696 33.28 -10.80 -32.51
CA LYS A 696 34.74 -10.85 -32.30
C LYS A 696 35.23 -12.22 -31.87
N ILE A 697 34.53 -12.88 -30.95
CA ILE A 697 34.84 -14.25 -30.54
C ILE A 697 34.69 -15.21 -31.72
N TRP A 698 33.62 -15.07 -32.50
CA TRP A 698 33.36 -15.95 -33.66
C TRP A 698 34.38 -15.75 -34.79
N SER A 699 34.86 -14.51 -34.99
CA SER A 699 35.77 -14.17 -36.09
C SER A 699 37.25 -14.45 -35.82
N ASP A 700 37.66 -14.60 -34.56
CA ASP A 700 39.06 -14.83 -34.16
C ASP A 700 39.22 -16.28 -33.67
N PRO A 701 39.96 -17.15 -34.38
CA PRO A 701 40.12 -18.56 -34.03
C PRO A 701 40.85 -18.79 -32.69
N GLU A 702 41.54 -17.78 -32.15
CA GLU A 702 42.20 -17.85 -30.86
C GLU A 702 41.28 -17.50 -29.69
N LEU A 703 40.05 -17.03 -29.97
CA LEU A 703 39.05 -16.71 -28.97
C LEU A 703 38.00 -17.82 -28.86
N SER A 704 37.52 -18.04 -27.64
CA SER A 704 36.38 -18.92 -27.39
C SER A 704 35.48 -18.29 -26.33
N VAL A 705 34.18 -18.63 -26.37
CA VAL A 705 33.20 -18.13 -25.39
C VAL A 705 33.61 -18.51 -23.97
N SER A 706 34.08 -19.75 -23.76
CA SER A 706 34.56 -20.22 -22.46
C SER A 706 35.87 -19.57 -22.03
N GLY A 707 36.76 -19.23 -22.96
CA GLY A 707 37.99 -18.51 -22.66
C GLY A 707 37.73 -17.06 -22.24
N VAL A 708 36.76 -16.39 -22.85
CA VAL A 708 36.40 -14.99 -22.55
C VAL A 708 35.54 -14.88 -21.30
N PHE A 709 34.49 -15.71 -21.17
CA PHE A 709 33.49 -15.57 -20.12
C PHE A 709 33.59 -16.63 -19.00
N GLY A 710 34.38 -17.68 -19.19
CA GLY A 710 34.40 -18.83 -18.29
C GLY A 710 33.22 -19.77 -18.51
N THR A 711 33.34 -21.01 -18.04
CA THR A 711 32.21 -21.96 -17.98
C THR A 711 31.53 -21.87 -16.62
N VAL A 712 30.20 -22.07 -16.56
CA VAL A 712 29.45 -21.99 -15.29
C VAL A 712 30.05 -22.89 -14.21
N ALA A 713 30.40 -24.14 -14.56
CA ALA A 713 31.03 -25.08 -13.63
C ALA A 713 32.35 -24.56 -13.06
N TYR A 714 33.17 -23.89 -13.89
CA TYR A 714 34.43 -23.32 -13.44
C TYR A 714 34.23 -22.07 -12.56
N LEU A 715 33.31 -21.18 -12.96
CA LEU A 715 33.04 -19.92 -12.27
C LEU A 715 32.59 -20.17 -10.82
N VAL A 716 31.74 -21.17 -10.59
CA VAL A 716 31.24 -21.51 -9.24
C VAL A 716 32.17 -22.43 -8.43
N SER A 717 33.23 -22.99 -9.03
CA SER A 717 34.10 -23.97 -8.37
C SER A 717 35.05 -23.38 -7.32
N GLY A 718 35.28 -22.07 -7.33
CA GLY A 718 36.26 -21.39 -6.48
C GLY A 718 37.74 -21.70 -6.79
N LYS A 719 38.03 -22.57 -7.77
CA LYS A 719 39.40 -22.89 -8.23
C LYS A 719 40.05 -21.66 -8.85
N SER A 720 41.33 -21.42 -8.63
CA SER A 720 42.02 -20.26 -9.20
C SER A 720 43.43 -20.63 -9.64
N SER A 721 43.91 -20.00 -10.71
CA SER A 721 45.30 -20.12 -11.13
C SER A 721 46.26 -19.63 -10.04
N SER A 722 47.52 -20.08 -10.06
CA SER A 722 48.60 -19.48 -9.26
C SER A 722 49.18 -18.22 -9.91
N ASP A 723 48.93 -17.99 -11.20
CA ASP A 723 49.40 -16.81 -11.94
C ASP A 723 48.56 -15.57 -11.58
N PRO A 724 49.17 -14.49 -11.02
CA PRO A 724 48.45 -13.28 -10.62
C PRO A 724 47.62 -12.62 -11.73
N ASN A 725 48.10 -12.61 -12.98
CA ASN A 725 47.39 -11.99 -14.11
C ASN A 725 46.18 -12.83 -14.52
N ILE A 726 46.34 -14.16 -14.52
CA ILE A 726 45.21 -15.08 -14.79
C ILE A 726 44.18 -14.97 -13.66
N ARG A 727 44.61 -14.89 -12.38
CA ARG A 727 43.71 -14.70 -11.23
C ARG A 727 42.86 -13.43 -11.32
N ILE A 728 43.43 -12.32 -11.81
CA ILE A 728 42.68 -11.07 -12.03
C ILE A 728 41.60 -11.26 -13.11
N THR A 729 41.94 -11.96 -14.20
CA THR A 729 40.99 -12.27 -15.28
C THR A 729 39.86 -13.16 -14.76
N GLU A 730 40.19 -14.24 -14.03
CA GLU A 730 39.24 -15.14 -13.37
C GLU A 730 38.33 -14.41 -12.38
N PHE A 731 38.88 -13.47 -11.60
CA PHE A 731 38.11 -12.64 -10.68
C PHE A 731 37.04 -11.85 -11.43
N LEU A 732 37.40 -11.16 -12.52
CA LEU A 732 36.44 -10.40 -13.31
C LEU A 732 35.40 -11.29 -14.00
N GLN A 733 35.76 -12.51 -14.42
CA GLN A 733 34.80 -13.42 -15.03
C GLN A 733 33.71 -13.80 -14.02
N ARG A 734 34.13 -14.11 -12.79
CA ARG A 734 33.22 -14.37 -11.67
C ARG A 734 32.43 -13.14 -11.27
N ASP A 735 33.06 -11.97 -11.23
CA ASP A 735 32.43 -10.71 -10.85
C ASP A 735 31.31 -10.33 -11.85
N MET A 736 31.59 -10.47 -13.15
CA MET A 736 30.62 -10.30 -14.23
C MET A 736 29.49 -11.32 -14.15
N PHE A 737 29.82 -12.61 -13.98
CA PHE A 737 28.83 -13.68 -13.87
C PHE A 737 27.89 -13.46 -12.68
N LEU A 738 28.43 -13.20 -11.48
CA LEU A 738 27.66 -12.97 -10.28
C LEU A 738 26.75 -11.73 -10.40
N ASN A 739 27.23 -10.64 -11.00
CA ASN A 739 26.39 -9.48 -11.28
C ASN A 739 25.25 -9.85 -12.26
N GLY A 740 25.57 -10.55 -13.35
CA GLY A 740 24.60 -11.00 -14.35
C GLY A 740 23.50 -11.89 -13.76
N VAL A 741 23.87 -12.84 -12.90
CA VAL A 741 22.93 -13.71 -12.17
C VAL A 741 22.14 -12.91 -11.13
N SER A 742 22.77 -11.98 -10.41
CA SER A 742 22.07 -11.15 -9.42
C SER A 742 20.99 -10.27 -10.05
N VAL A 743 21.27 -9.59 -11.16
CA VAL A 743 20.28 -8.78 -11.88
C VAL A 743 19.18 -9.66 -12.50
N LEU A 744 19.51 -10.86 -12.98
CA LEU A 744 18.54 -11.83 -13.48
C LEU A 744 17.54 -12.24 -12.40
N VAL A 745 18.07 -12.74 -11.28
CA VAL A 745 17.28 -13.20 -10.13
C VAL A 745 16.42 -12.06 -9.59
N HIS A 746 16.96 -10.84 -9.50
CA HIS A 746 16.20 -9.69 -9.04
C HIS A 746 15.10 -9.26 -10.02
N SER A 747 15.35 -9.36 -11.33
CA SER A 747 14.34 -9.08 -12.35
C SER A 747 13.18 -10.08 -12.30
N LEU A 748 13.48 -11.36 -12.08
CA LEU A 748 12.45 -12.39 -11.87
C LEU A 748 11.65 -12.13 -10.60
N TYR A 749 12.32 -11.83 -9.49
CA TYR A 749 11.65 -11.44 -8.24
C TYR A 749 10.74 -10.23 -8.44
N ARG A 750 11.22 -9.15 -9.06
CA ARG A 750 10.44 -7.94 -9.34
C ARG A 750 9.24 -8.23 -10.26
N THR A 751 9.34 -9.21 -11.16
CA THR A 751 8.21 -9.67 -11.98
C THR A 751 7.14 -10.34 -11.13
N LEU A 752 7.55 -11.27 -10.25
CA LEU A 752 6.63 -11.95 -9.33
C LEU A 752 6.00 -10.96 -8.35
N ASP A 753 6.74 -9.93 -7.92
CA ASP A 753 6.22 -8.90 -7.03
C ASP A 753 5.18 -8.02 -7.71
N LEU A 754 5.38 -7.60 -8.97
CA LEU A 754 4.34 -6.93 -9.77
C LEU A 754 3.05 -7.75 -9.82
N ARG A 755 3.17 -9.07 -9.89
CA ARG A 755 2.01 -9.96 -9.85
C ARG A 755 1.39 -10.04 -8.46
N ARG A 756 2.19 -10.13 -7.40
CA ARG A 756 1.74 -10.11 -6.00
C ARG A 756 0.85 -8.91 -5.72
N VAL A 757 1.24 -7.72 -6.21
CA VAL A 757 0.49 -6.47 -6.05
C VAL A 757 -0.59 -6.25 -7.11
N GLY A 758 -0.81 -7.21 -8.02
CA GLY A 758 -1.91 -7.17 -8.99
C GLY A 758 -1.67 -6.36 -10.27
N TYR A 759 -0.46 -5.84 -10.51
CA TYR A 759 -0.17 -4.93 -11.63
C TYR A 759 -0.01 -5.64 -12.98
N ILE A 760 0.20 -6.95 -12.94
CA ILE A 760 0.23 -7.83 -14.10
C ILE A 760 -0.56 -9.11 -13.80
N THR A 761 -1.02 -9.78 -14.85
CA THR A 761 -1.73 -11.07 -14.77
C THR A 761 -0.78 -12.26 -14.61
N ASN A 762 -1.32 -13.44 -14.26
CA ASN A 762 -0.54 -14.69 -14.24
C ASN A 762 0.14 -14.97 -15.59
N LYS A 763 -0.59 -14.77 -16.70
CA LYS A 763 -0.07 -14.97 -18.06
C LYS A 763 1.10 -14.03 -18.35
N GLU A 764 0.94 -12.75 -18.04
CA GLU A 764 2.01 -11.75 -18.21
C GLU A 764 3.23 -12.06 -17.35
N THR A 765 3.03 -12.59 -16.14
CA THR A 765 4.11 -13.00 -15.24
C THR A 765 4.97 -14.09 -15.87
N VAL A 766 4.34 -15.13 -16.44
CA VAL A 766 5.04 -16.23 -17.13
C VAL A 766 5.79 -15.70 -18.35
N VAL A 767 5.12 -14.91 -19.19
CA VAL A 767 5.71 -14.35 -20.42
C VAL A 767 6.90 -13.45 -20.10
N ALA A 768 6.77 -12.54 -19.13
CA ALA A 768 7.86 -11.64 -18.73
C ALA A 768 9.04 -12.40 -18.13
N SER A 769 8.78 -13.41 -17.29
CA SER A 769 9.84 -14.24 -16.69
C SER A 769 10.62 -15.01 -17.76
N LEU A 770 9.92 -15.63 -18.72
CA LEU A 770 10.56 -16.31 -19.86
C LEU A 770 11.32 -15.34 -20.75
N ALA A 771 10.76 -14.16 -21.03
CA ALA A 771 11.41 -13.14 -21.84
C ALA A 771 12.74 -12.68 -21.20
N VAL A 772 12.75 -12.43 -19.89
CA VAL A 772 13.97 -12.05 -19.16
C VAL A 772 15.03 -13.16 -19.22
N LEU A 773 14.62 -14.43 -19.05
CA LEU A 773 15.53 -15.58 -19.13
C LEU A 773 16.12 -15.78 -20.53
N ILE A 774 15.28 -15.73 -21.57
CA ILE A 774 15.68 -15.99 -22.96
C ILE A 774 16.47 -14.80 -23.54
N ALA A 775 16.18 -13.57 -23.13
CA ALA A 775 16.85 -12.39 -23.67
C ALA A 775 18.35 -12.33 -23.31
N GLN A 776 18.75 -12.78 -22.12
CA GLN A 776 20.15 -12.65 -21.67
C GLN A 776 21.18 -13.26 -22.63
N PRO A 777 21.07 -14.51 -23.10
CA PRO A 777 22.04 -15.08 -24.05
C PRO A 777 21.95 -14.48 -25.46
N ILE A 778 20.83 -13.85 -25.83
CA ILE A 778 20.60 -13.33 -27.20
C ILE A 778 21.11 -11.90 -27.33
N VAL A 779 20.68 -11.02 -26.41
CA VAL A 779 20.97 -9.58 -26.47
C VAL A 779 21.98 -9.13 -25.42
N GLY A 780 22.41 -10.04 -24.55
CA GLY A 780 23.32 -9.78 -23.44
C GLY A 780 22.59 -9.45 -22.13
N PRO A 781 23.19 -9.75 -20.97
CA PRO A 781 22.57 -9.56 -19.66
C PRO A 781 22.25 -8.09 -19.36
N ALA A 782 23.08 -7.16 -19.84
CA ALA A 782 22.88 -5.73 -19.68
C ALA A 782 21.64 -5.22 -20.43
N ALA A 783 21.49 -5.59 -21.70
CA ALA A 783 20.35 -5.16 -22.51
C ALA A 783 19.04 -5.76 -22.00
N ALA A 784 19.07 -7.04 -21.61
CA ALA A 784 17.93 -7.70 -20.97
C ALA A 784 17.52 -6.98 -19.67
N HIS A 785 18.49 -6.60 -18.83
CA HIS A 785 18.22 -5.86 -17.60
C HIS A 785 17.62 -4.46 -17.88
N ILE A 786 18.23 -3.66 -18.75
CA ILE A 786 17.73 -2.32 -19.09
C ILE A 786 16.33 -2.38 -19.74
N GLY A 787 16.12 -3.35 -20.65
CA GLY A 787 14.82 -3.61 -21.28
C GLY A 787 13.75 -3.98 -20.25
N PHE A 788 14.10 -4.84 -19.28
CA PHE A 788 13.22 -5.18 -18.15
C PHE A 788 12.84 -3.94 -17.32
N LEU A 789 13.79 -3.07 -17.00
CA LEU A 789 13.52 -1.82 -16.27
C LEU A 789 12.51 -0.95 -17.04
N GLY A 790 12.68 -0.80 -18.36
CA GLY A 790 11.76 -0.06 -19.21
C GLY A 790 10.36 -0.69 -19.26
N TRP A 791 10.26 -2.01 -19.42
CA TRP A 791 8.98 -2.73 -19.38
C TRP A 791 8.25 -2.56 -18.05
N ARG A 792 8.98 -2.65 -16.93
CA ARG A 792 8.42 -2.48 -15.58
C ARG A 792 7.84 -1.07 -15.38
N GLU A 793 8.51 -0.03 -15.87
CA GLU A 793 7.98 1.35 -15.83
C GLU A 793 6.67 1.49 -16.62
N ASP A 794 6.54 0.78 -17.74
CA ASP A 794 5.32 0.76 -18.51
C ASP A 794 4.17 0.04 -17.79
N MET A 795 4.45 -0.99 -16.99
CA MET A 795 3.44 -1.65 -16.15
C MET A 795 2.90 -0.72 -15.07
N PHE A 796 3.78 0.01 -14.37
CA PHE A 796 3.36 1.03 -13.40
C PHE A 796 2.53 2.14 -14.06
N TYR A 797 2.95 2.59 -15.25
CA TYR A 797 2.20 3.61 -15.98
C TYR A 797 0.82 3.11 -16.42
N ARG A 798 0.71 1.86 -16.88
CA ARG A 798 -0.57 1.26 -17.29
C ARG A 798 -1.60 1.33 -16.16
N VAL A 799 -1.19 0.94 -14.95
CA VAL A 799 -2.03 1.02 -13.76
C VAL A 799 -2.35 2.47 -13.39
N ASN A 800 -1.38 3.38 -13.40
CA ASN A 800 -1.64 4.80 -13.14
C ASN A 800 -2.61 5.44 -14.14
N LYS A 801 -2.61 4.97 -15.40
CA LYS A 801 -3.53 5.44 -16.44
C LYS A 801 -4.94 4.93 -16.21
N SER A 802 -5.14 3.67 -15.79
CA SER A 802 -6.48 3.13 -15.53
C SER A 802 -7.17 3.82 -14.36
N VAL A 803 -6.41 4.32 -13.40
CA VAL A 803 -6.93 5.08 -12.23
C VAL A 803 -7.36 6.51 -12.61
N LYS A 804 -6.81 7.07 -13.70
CA LYS A 804 -7.05 8.46 -14.15
C LYS A 804 -7.94 8.57 -15.39
N ALA A 805 -8.32 7.43 -15.97
CA ALA A 805 -9.13 7.33 -17.17
C ALA A 805 -10.56 7.01 -16.77
#